data_AF-A0A9D9GR57-F1
#
_entry.id   AF-A0A9D9GR57-F1
#
_cell.length_a   1.000
_cell.length_b   1.000
_cell.length_c   1.000
_cell.angle_alpha   90.00
_cell.angle_beta   90.00
_cell.angle_gamma   90.00
#
_symmetry.space_group_name_H-M   'P 1'
#
loop_
_entity.id
_entity.type
_entity.pdbx_description
1 polymer ?
#
loop_
_entity_poly.entity_id
_entity_poly.type
_entity_poly.pdbx_seq_one_letter_code
_entity_poly.pdbx_strand_id
1 'polypeptide(L)'
;MKVKLGIIFLLVILLKNSLVSQIYIVKQKNDLCYIWIETEAGNINQPMLIHYNEKASGGQYIEVKEGNNNIINPPKDGRFTYRFRVNNAGTYKIWGRVKIDMDYEDAFWVRMDDSKWVLWDGIDVNCEWHWDEVHDYRNQKEVVTYYLEPGIHTLTLTYGMDQARIDKWFITNDMGFIPTGKGPGVDAVFQIDTEIPLVNKLIQFDGSYSSSTEGSIVSWTWDFGDNIRTSGKRVKHGFMKKGIYQVSLIVKDEKGLQSKVIKKIHVYDNEPVVQISILSDRPKPGETVTFDASGSFDPDGEIVRYYWDFGNGVVQEGSVVKYVYGKPGEYYVNLTVIDDKGLVVSRKKLMTVITGIPKKVILETDMCLDVDDVGALAMLHGLANNGEAEILAICYNEVHPSGPAAIDAINTWYGRGDIPIGVYKKKLPEPDHSAYLDSVAKFPHDLEWENAPSALEVYAKVLSAQPDHSVTIASVGFLNNLYELLKAKPDLVRKKVKELVIMGSRYGGGFNLERHGTKYMSEYVIRNWPSPIVFSELGTGMLTGEGLRNAPKENPVREAYYQFFYKHFCSRHSWDQIAVLYAVRGISDYFSELIDVERWGMPPGQRTYFRAKLSPESCAKIIEDLMLKPPASGK
;
A
#
# COMPACT_ATOMS: atom_id res chain seq x y z
N MET A 1 -26.60 11.65 61.54
CA MET A 1 -25.35 11.06 61.01
C MET A 1 -25.50 10.82 59.51
N LYS A 2 -24.97 11.73 58.69
CA LYS A 2 -24.80 11.56 57.24
C LYS A 2 -23.30 11.61 56.96
N VAL A 3 -22.71 10.49 56.57
CA VAL A 3 -21.31 10.41 56.18
C VAL A 3 -21.19 10.96 54.75
N LYS A 4 -20.54 12.12 54.60
CA LYS A 4 -20.11 12.64 53.30
C LYS A 4 -18.87 11.84 52.86
N LEU A 5 -18.97 11.06 51.78
CA LEU A 5 -17.80 10.59 51.05
C LEU A 5 -17.11 11.82 50.42
N GLY A 6 -15.94 12.17 50.93
CA GLY A 6 -15.07 13.19 50.33
C GLY A 6 -14.30 12.57 49.17
N ILE A 7 -14.56 13.05 47.96
CA ILE A 7 -13.71 12.82 46.78
C ILE A 7 -12.50 13.75 46.95
N ILE A 8 -11.32 13.19 47.22
CA ILE A 8 -10.07 13.95 47.27
C ILE A 8 -9.54 14.07 45.84
N PHE A 9 -9.66 15.27 45.25
CA PHE A 9 -8.88 15.66 44.08
C PHE A 9 -7.47 16.01 44.55
N LEU A 10 -6.48 15.17 44.23
CA LEU A 10 -5.08 15.50 44.46
C LEU A 10 -4.51 16.22 43.23
N LEU A 11 -4.12 17.48 43.47
CA LEU A 11 -3.42 18.38 42.57
C LEU A 11 -2.11 17.73 42.08
N VAL A 12 -1.96 17.52 40.78
CA VAL A 12 -0.69 17.11 40.15
C VAL A 12 0.28 18.29 40.23
N ILE A 13 1.33 18.15 41.04
CA ILE A 13 2.46 19.09 41.04
C ILE A 13 3.19 18.92 39.70
N LEU A 14 3.05 19.94 38.85
CA LEU A 14 3.84 20.14 37.63
C LEU A 14 5.33 20.22 38.00
N LEU A 15 6.08 19.15 37.74
CA LEU A 15 7.53 19.20 37.67
C LEU A 15 7.92 19.96 36.40
N LYS A 16 8.34 21.22 36.56
CA LYS A 16 9.05 21.98 35.53
C LYS A 16 10.43 21.34 35.32
N ASN A 17 10.55 20.46 34.34
CA ASN A 17 11.65 20.36 33.37
C ASN A 17 11.56 19.03 32.59
N SER A 18 11.49 19.16 31.26
CA SER A 18 11.51 18.14 30.20
C SER A 18 10.44 17.03 30.23
N LEU A 19 9.53 17.12 29.24
CA LEU A 19 8.90 16.00 28.50
C LEU A 19 8.18 14.93 29.34
N VAL A 20 6.94 15.23 29.73
CA VAL A 20 5.90 14.20 29.92
C VAL A 20 4.57 14.74 29.38
N SER A 21 4.37 14.62 28.07
CA SER A 21 3.05 14.68 27.45
C SER A 21 2.35 13.33 27.64
N GLN A 22 1.04 13.34 27.95
CA GLN A 22 0.09 12.22 27.82
C GLN A 22 0.37 10.92 28.59
N ILE A 23 0.37 10.99 29.93
CA ILE A 23 0.15 9.80 30.78
C ILE A 23 -1.25 9.91 31.35
N TYR A 24 -2.10 8.94 31.04
CA TYR A 24 -3.40 8.81 31.65
C TYR A 24 -3.39 7.70 32.70
N ILE A 25 -3.70 8.06 33.95
CA ILE A 25 -3.96 7.11 35.03
C ILE A 25 -5.41 7.32 35.46
N VAL A 26 -6.33 6.42 35.11
CA VAL A 26 -7.67 6.42 35.72
C VAL A 26 -8.21 5.01 35.89
N LYS A 27 -8.07 4.55 37.13
CA LYS A 27 -9.15 4.35 38.11
C LYS A 27 -8.54 3.52 39.25
N GLN A 28 -8.45 4.08 40.45
CA GLN A 28 -8.28 3.24 41.63
C GLN A 28 -9.68 2.83 42.09
N LYS A 29 -10.05 1.60 41.80
CA LYS A 29 -11.22 0.95 42.39
C LYS A 29 -10.71 -0.33 43.04
N ASN A 30 -10.75 -0.39 44.37
CA ASN A 30 -10.34 -1.57 45.14
C ASN A 30 -8.92 -2.04 44.78
N ASP A 31 -7.91 -1.17 44.93
CA ASP A 31 -6.49 -1.42 44.65
C ASP A 31 -6.07 -1.70 43.20
N LEU A 32 -7.03 -1.83 42.27
CA LEU A 32 -6.76 -1.93 40.83
C LEU A 32 -6.26 -0.61 40.25
N CYS A 33 -5.40 -0.67 39.24
CA CYS A 33 -4.74 0.46 38.62
C CYS A 33 -4.72 0.27 37.10
N TYR A 34 -5.14 1.30 36.36
CA TYR A 34 -5.24 1.31 34.90
C TYR A 34 -4.43 2.49 34.37
N ILE A 35 -3.34 2.21 33.64
CA ILE A 35 -2.41 3.21 33.12
C ILE A 35 -2.40 3.11 31.61
N TRP A 36 -2.69 4.22 30.92
CA TRP A 36 -2.70 4.33 29.47
C TRP A 36 -1.69 5.38 29.02
N ILE A 37 -0.92 5.06 27.99
CA ILE A 37 0.14 5.93 27.49
C ILE A 37 0.09 5.93 25.97
N GLU A 38 -0.10 7.10 25.36
CA GLU A 38 0.04 7.25 23.89
C GLU A 38 1.50 7.03 23.50
N THR A 39 1.79 6.27 22.45
CA THR A 39 3.18 5.90 22.15
C THR A 39 4.02 7.10 21.70
N GLU A 40 3.42 8.07 21.02
CA GLU A 40 4.08 9.30 20.59
C GLU A 40 4.44 10.25 21.74
N ALA A 41 4.03 9.95 22.98
CA ALA A 41 4.41 10.69 24.18
C ALA A 41 5.88 10.51 24.60
N GLY A 42 6.54 9.45 24.12
CA GLY A 42 7.90 9.10 24.52
C GLY A 42 8.97 10.03 23.94
N ASN A 43 10.19 9.96 24.49
CA ASN A 43 11.36 10.62 23.89
C ASN A 43 11.85 9.82 22.68
N ILE A 44 11.88 10.47 21.52
CA ILE A 44 12.06 9.85 20.20
C ILE A 44 13.53 9.85 19.78
N ASN A 45 14.01 8.70 19.31
CA ASN A 45 15.24 8.57 18.54
C ASN A 45 14.99 7.75 17.27
N GLN A 46 15.64 8.11 16.15
CA GLN A 46 15.67 7.25 14.97
C GLN A 46 16.28 5.87 15.34
N PRO A 47 15.86 4.77 14.68
CA PRO A 47 15.02 4.67 13.47
C PRO A 47 13.50 4.55 13.66
N MET A 48 12.93 4.79 14.86
CA MET A 48 11.47 4.77 15.02
C MET A 48 10.83 6.13 14.71
N LEU A 49 9.79 6.14 13.87
CA LEU A 49 9.19 7.32 13.26
C LEU A 49 7.74 7.49 13.72
N ILE A 50 7.28 8.74 13.85
CA ILE A 50 5.85 9.03 14.08
C ILE A 50 5.13 9.24 12.77
N HIS A 51 4.01 8.56 12.61
CA HIS A 51 3.10 8.68 11.50
C HIS A 51 1.72 9.15 11.96
N TYR A 52 0.93 9.67 11.02
CA TYR A 52 -0.45 10.08 11.27
C TYR A 52 -1.42 9.02 10.71
N ASN A 53 -2.40 8.64 11.51
CA ASN A 53 -3.50 7.79 11.08
C ASN A 53 -4.73 8.08 11.96
N GLU A 54 -5.84 8.45 11.35
CA GLU A 54 -7.08 8.75 12.08
C GLU A 54 -7.65 7.56 12.89
N LYS A 55 -7.29 6.32 12.53
CA LYS A 55 -7.65 5.10 13.26
C LYS A 55 -6.71 4.79 14.43
N ALA A 56 -5.58 5.50 14.53
CA ALA A 56 -4.72 5.48 15.71
C ALA A 56 -5.39 6.24 16.87
N SER A 57 -5.00 5.91 18.10
CA SER A 57 -5.29 6.71 19.29
C SER A 57 -4.55 8.04 19.20
N GLY A 58 -5.17 9.14 19.64
CA GLY A 58 -4.59 10.48 19.49
C GLY A 58 -4.34 10.97 18.04
N GLY A 59 -4.60 10.12 17.03
CA GLY A 59 -4.36 10.36 15.61
C GLY A 59 -2.93 10.04 15.14
N GLN A 60 -2.06 9.50 16.01
CA GLN A 60 -0.66 9.27 15.69
C GLN A 60 -0.20 7.89 16.17
N TYR A 61 0.82 7.33 15.52
CA TYR A 61 1.40 6.05 15.92
C TYR A 61 2.91 6.01 15.61
N ILE A 62 3.62 5.03 16.17
CA ILE A 62 5.03 4.77 15.89
C ILE A 62 5.16 3.64 14.87
N GLU A 63 6.06 3.81 13.90
CA GLU A 63 6.49 2.79 12.95
C GLU A 63 8.01 2.62 13.01
N VAL A 64 8.49 1.38 12.95
CA VAL A 64 9.91 1.12 12.74
C VAL A 64 10.26 1.35 11.27
N LYS A 65 11.27 2.18 10.99
CA LYS A 65 11.71 2.42 9.61
C LYS A 65 12.20 1.14 8.94
N GLU A 66 11.78 0.93 7.70
CA GLU A 66 12.23 -0.17 6.81
C GLU A 66 13.76 -0.40 6.84
N GLY A 67 14.16 -1.66 6.84
CA GLY A 67 15.54 -2.14 6.86
C GLY A 67 16.16 -2.28 8.26
N ASN A 68 15.42 -2.00 9.34
CA ASN A 68 15.91 -2.05 10.71
C ASN A 68 15.36 -3.27 11.46
N ASN A 69 16.09 -4.39 11.39
CA ASN A 69 15.69 -5.67 12.00
C ASN A 69 16.80 -6.17 12.96
N ASN A 70 16.44 -6.50 14.20
CA ASN A 70 17.34 -7.14 15.16
C ASN A 70 16.57 -7.88 16.27
N ILE A 71 16.24 -9.14 16.04
CA ILE A 71 15.63 -10.03 17.05
C ILE A 71 16.66 -10.80 17.90
N ILE A 72 17.96 -10.61 17.66
CA ILE A 72 19.03 -11.29 18.42
C ILE A 72 19.35 -10.52 19.69
N ASN A 73 19.54 -9.20 19.60
CA ASN A 73 19.84 -8.34 20.74
C ASN A 73 19.09 -7.01 20.64
N PRO A 74 18.62 -6.44 21.76
CA PRO A 74 17.92 -5.17 21.76
C PRO A 74 18.85 -4.03 21.27
N PRO A 75 18.46 -3.28 20.22
CA PRO A 75 19.21 -2.14 19.74
C PRO A 75 19.50 -1.07 20.79
N LYS A 76 20.56 -0.29 20.57
CA LYS A 76 20.97 0.82 21.46
C LYS A 76 20.36 2.15 21.03
N ASP A 77 20.16 2.32 19.74
CA ASP A 77 19.39 3.37 19.07
C ASP A 77 17.90 3.01 19.01
N GLY A 78 17.08 3.91 18.45
CA GLY A 78 15.65 3.67 18.29
C GLY A 78 14.87 3.46 19.60
N ARG A 79 15.37 3.96 20.73
CA ARG A 79 14.74 3.74 22.04
C ARG A 79 13.68 4.79 22.36
N PHE A 80 12.52 4.31 22.81
CA PHE A 80 11.43 5.10 23.34
C PHE A 80 11.25 4.80 24.82
N THR A 81 11.13 5.84 25.63
CA THR A 81 10.97 5.71 27.09
C THR A 81 9.71 6.41 27.56
N TYR A 82 8.98 5.74 28.45
CA TYR A 82 7.74 6.19 29.02
C TYR A 82 7.84 6.13 30.55
N ARG A 83 7.78 7.27 31.22
CA ARG A 83 7.96 7.35 32.69
C ARG A 83 6.63 7.55 33.39
N PHE A 84 6.11 6.54 34.08
CA PHE A 84 4.81 6.60 34.75
C PHE A 84 4.93 6.35 36.26
N ARG A 85 3.88 6.67 37.03
CA ARG A 85 3.84 6.44 38.49
C ARG A 85 2.89 5.31 38.83
N VAL A 86 3.36 4.42 39.69
CA VAL A 86 2.56 3.40 40.37
C VAL A 86 2.34 3.85 41.82
N ASN A 87 1.10 3.70 42.32
CA ASN A 87 0.76 4.08 43.70
C ASN A 87 0.59 2.86 44.62
N ASN A 88 0.25 1.71 44.06
CA ASN A 88 0.01 0.47 44.79
C ASN A 88 1.03 -0.57 44.34
N ALA A 89 1.74 -1.16 45.30
CA ALA A 89 2.61 -2.29 45.02
C ALA A 89 1.80 -3.43 44.40
N GLY A 90 2.38 -4.16 43.46
CA GLY A 90 1.74 -5.36 42.93
C GLY A 90 2.33 -5.83 41.62
N THR A 91 1.79 -6.94 41.13
CA THR A 91 2.12 -7.48 39.82
C THR A 91 1.31 -6.78 38.74
N TYR A 92 1.99 -6.25 37.73
CA TYR A 92 1.40 -5.56 36.59
C TYR A 92 1.71 -6.31 35.30
N LYS A 93 0.75 -6.34 34.37
CA LYS A 93 0.93 -6.78 32.99
C LYS A 93 0.86 -5.59 32.03
N ILE A 94 1.37 -5.78 30.82
CA ILE A 94 1.48 -4.75 29.79
C ILE A 94 0.80 -5.24 28.52
N TRP A 95 0.08 -4.33 27.87
CA TRP A 95 -0.51 -4.50 26.55
C TRP A 95 -0.01 -3.39 25.63
N GLY A 96 0.23 -3.72 24.37
CA GLY A 96 0.42 -2.74 23.31
C GLY A 96 -0.69 -2.84 22.27
N ARG A 97 -1.18 -1.69 21.82
CA ARG A 97 -2.06 -1.60 20.65
C ARG A 97 -1.19 -1.51 19.41
N VAL A 98 -1.20 -2.55 18.60
CA VAL A 98 -0.31 -2.76 17.46
C VAL A 98 -1.09 -2.90 16.16
N LYS A 99 -0.38 -2.72 15.03
CA LYS A 99 -0.88 -3.11 13.72
C LYS A 99 0.25 -3.85 12.99
N ILE A 100 0.07 -5.16 12.83
CA ILE A 100 1.01 -6.05 12.18
C ILE A 100 0.39 -6.50 10.85
N ASP A 101 1.07 -6.20 9.74
CA ASP A 101 0.62 -6.60 8.41
C ASP A 101 1.22 -7.95 7.97
N MET A 102 2.42 -8.30 8.46
CA MET A 102 3.13 -9.55 8.18
C MET A 102 3.82 -10.13 9.42
N ASP A 103 4.07 -11.44 9.43
CA ASP A 103 4.74 -12.19 10.51
C ASP A 103 6.25 -11.97 10.60
N TYR A 104 6.83 -11.18 9.70
CA TYR A 104 8.20 -10.68 9.80
C TYR A 104 8.25 -9.18 10.14
N GLU A 105 7.11 -8.59 10.51
CA GLU A 105 6.95 -7.20 10.97
C GLU A 105 6.41 -7.16 12.42
N ASP A 106 6.52 -8.26 13.15
CA ASP A 106 5.72 -8.58 14.33
C ASP A 106 6.51 -8.55 15.64
N ALA A 107 7.63 -7.82 15.67
CA ALA A 107 8.53 -7.84 16.83
C ALA A 107 8.99 -6.47 17.34
N PHE A 108 9.04 -6.39 18.67
CA PHE A 108 9.62 -5.31 19.45
C PHE A 108 10.46 -5.83 20.61
N TRP A 109 11.32 -4.99 21.15
CA TRP A 109 11.96 -5.23 22.44
C TRP A 109 11.37 -4.32 23.50
N VAL A 110 11.02 -4.89 24.65
CA VAL A 110 10.42 -4.17 25.77
C VAL A 110 11.16 -4.46 27.07
N ARG A 111 11.27 -3.48 27.96
CA ARG A 111 11.70 -3.70 29.35
C ARG A 111 11.07 -2.71 30.31
N MET A 112 10.97 -3.09 31.58
CA MET A 112 10.54 -2.22 32.67
C MET A 112 11.74 -1.88 33.55
N ASP A 113 11.98 -0.60 33.79
CA ASP A 113 13.12 -0.08 34.52
C ASP A 113 14.44 -0.69 34.01
N ASP A 114 15.21 -1.29 34.91
CA ASP A 114 16.48 -1.97 34.63
C ASP A 114 16.31 -3.50 34.51
N SER A 115 15.09 -3.99 34.28
CA SER A 115 14.84 -5.41 34.02
C SER A 115 15.57 -5.90 32.78
N LYS A 116 15.67 -7.24 32.64
CA LYS A 116 16.05 -7.86 31.37
C LYS A 116 15.15 -7.36 30.25
N TRP A 117 15.71 -7.26 29.05
CA TRP A 117 14.95 -7.07 27.83
C TRP A 117 14.15 -8.31 27.50
N VAL A 118 12.92 -8.09 27.08
CA VAL A 118 11.98 -9.09 26.58
C VAL A 118 11.84 -8.87 25.09
N LEU A 119 12.00 -9.94 24.32
CA LEU A 119 11.64 -9.96 22.91
C LEU A 119 10.14 -10.27 22.83
N TRP A 120 9.36 -9.25 22.48
CA TRP A 120 7.93 -9.34 22.22
C TRP A 120 7.77 -9.54 20.72
N ASP A 121 7.54 -10.78 20.32
CA ASP A 121 7.67 -11.28 18.94
C ASP A 121 6.65 -12.41 18.75
N GLY A 122 6.24 -12.68 17.51
CA GLY A 122 5.11 -13.56 17.22
C GLY A 122 3.77 -12.90 17.55
N ILE A 123 3.67 -11.58 17.35
CA ILE A 123 2.44 -10.81 17.53
C ILE A 123 1.46 -11.14 16.41
N ASP A 124 0.16 -11.27 16.72
CA ASP A 124 -0.83 -11.71 15.74
C ASP A 124 -0.92 -10.77 14.51
N VAL A 125 -0.82 -11.36 13.32
CA VAL A 125 -1.05 -10.65 12.05
C VAL A 125 -2.54 -10.43 11.87
N ASN A 126 -2.97 -9.17 11.81
CA ASN A 126 -4.39 -8.83 11.69
C ASN A 126 -4.66 -7.71 10.67
N CYS A 127 -3.63 -6.95 10.30
CA CYS A 127 -3.71 -5.79 9.41
C CYS A 127 -4.69 -4.70 9.85
N GLU A 128 -5.16 -4.81 11.09
CA GLU A 128 -5.97 -3.84 11.80
C GLU A 128 -5.35 -3.59 13.18
N TRP A 129 -5.64 -2.41 13.73
CA TRP A 129 -5.21 -2.07 15.07
C TRP A 129 -5.90 -2.98 16.10
N HIS A 130 -5.11 -3.76 16.82
CA HIS A 130 -5.59 -4.66 17.88
C HIS A 130 -4.68 -4.58 19.10
N TRP A 131 -5.16 -5.09 20.23
CA TRP A 131 -4.39 -5.16 21.46
C TRP A 131 -3.73 -6.53 21.56
N ASP A 132 -2.45 -6.55 21.90
CA ASP A 132 -1.71 -7.77 22.18
C ASP A 132 -0.99 -7.66 23.54
N GLU A 133 -0.97 -8.75 24.30
CA GLU A 133 -0.29 -8.82 25.60
C GLU A 133 1.21 -8.93 25.38
N VAL A 134 2.01 -8.11 26.06
CA VAL A 134 3.47 -8.21 25.97
C VAL A 134 3.90 -9.55 26.56
N HIS A 135 4.52 -10.39 25.73
CA HIS A 135 4.94 -11.74 26.06
C HIS A 135 6.41 -11.98 25.71
N ASP A 136 7.08 -12.91 26.41
CA ASP A 136 8.47 -13.27 26.17
C ASP A 136 8.54 -14.42 25.16
N TYR A 137 8.77 -14.08 23.89
CA TYR A 137 8.83 -15.06 22.81
C TYR A 137 9.85 -16.18 23.08
N ARG A 138 10.98 -15.83 23.72
CA ARG A 138 12.06 -16.78 24.06
C ARG A 138 11.70 -17.70 25.22
N ASN A 139 10.62 -17.39 25.94
CA ASN A 139 10.08 -18.19 27.02
C ASN A 139 8.66 -18.65 26.66
N GLN A 140 8.51 -19.29 25.50
CA GLN A 140 7.26 -19.92 25.05
C GLN A 140 6.06 -18.95 24.97
N LYS A 141 6.31 -17.68 24.62
CA LYS A 141 5.29 -16.61 24.60
C LYS A 141 4.55 -16.45 25.92
N GLU A 142 5.22 -16.69 27.05
CA GLU A 142 4.63 -16.43 28.37
C GLU A 142 4.40 -14.92 28.55
N VAL A 143 3.19 -14.54 28.98
CA VAL A 143 2.84 -13.14 29.27
C VAL A 143 3.78 -12.59 30.34
N VAL A 144 4.39 -11.45 30.05
CA VAL A 144 5.34 -10.84 30.98
C VAL A 144 4.60 -10.02 32.02
N THR A 145 4.97 -10.25 33.28
CA THR A 145 4.52 -9.46 34.40
C THR A 145 5.69 -8.85 35.16
N TYR A 146 5.45 -7.69 35.77
CA TYR A 146 6.42 -6.97 36.56
C TYR A 146 5.84 -6.65 37.93
N TYR A 147 6.56 -7.02 38.99
CA TYR A 147 6.22 -6.53 40.31
C TYR A 147 6.75 -5.11 40.47
N LEU A 148 5.85 -4.15 40.65
CA LEU A 148 6.16 -2.72 40.75
C LEU A 148 5.83 -2.24 42.15
N GLU A 149 6.75 -1.49 42.77
CA GLU A 149 6.54 -0.81 44.04
C GLU A 149 5.88 0.56 43.83
N PRO A 150 5.34 1.23 44.86
CA PRO A 150 4.90 2.60 44.75
C PRO A 150 6.08 3.51 44.37
N GLY A 151 6.00 4.19 43.22
CA GLY A 151 7.14 4.92 42.70
C GLY A 151 7.00 5.31 41.24
N ILE A 152 8.06 5.91 40.71
CA ILE A 152 8.18 6.21 39.27
C ILE A 152 8.90 5.04 38.61
N HIS A 153 8.28 4.52 37.55
CA HIS A 153 8.80 3.44 36.72
C HIS A 153 8.97 3.90 35.27
N THR A 154 9.79 3.18 34.52
CA THR A 154 10.12 3.48 33.12
C THR A 154 9.88 2.26 32.23
N LEU A 155 8.90 2.33 31.35
CA LEU A 155 8.78 1.38 30.24
C LEU A 155 9.72 1.84 29.11
N THR A 156 10.54 0.94 28.60
CA THR A 156 11.40 1.19 27.43
C THR A 156 11.03 0.26 26.28
N LEU A 157 10.86 0.83 25.09
CA LEU A 157 10.64 0.14 23.82
C LEU A 157 11.86 0.37 22.90
N THR A 158 12.25 -0.64 22.13
CA THR A 158 13.06 -0.48 20.90
C THR A 158 12.61 -1.49 19.84
N TYR A 159 13.09 -1.34 18.62
CA TYR A 159 12.63 -2.10 17.46
C TYR A 159 13.16 -3.54 17.43
N GLY A 160 12.30 -4.49 17.06
CA GLY A 160 12.67 -5.88 16.78
C GLY A 160 12.68 -6.14 15.27
N MET A 161 11.56 -5.87 14.61
CA MET A 161 11.44 -5.88 13.14
C MET A 161 11.04 -4.50 12.60
N ASP A 162 11.38 -4.26 11.34
CA ASP A 162 10.94 -3.07 10.61
C ASP A 162 9.44 -3.13 10.30
N GLN A 163 8.86 -1.96 10.01
CA GLN A 163 7.44 -1.75 9.69
C GLN A 163 6.44 -2.19 10.78
N ALA A 164 6.91 -2.75 11.88
CA ALA A 164 6.14 -2.97 13.10
C ALA A 164 5.55 -1.64 13.59
N ARG A 165 4.24 -1.62 13.90
CA ARG A 165 3.52 -0.41 14.30
C ARG A 165 2.92 -0.53 15.68
N ILE A 166 3.07 0.51 16.50
CA ILE A 166 2.48 0.58 17.83
C ILE A 166 1.88 1.97 18.10
N ASP A 167 0.68 1.96 18.66
CA ASP A 167 -0.18 3.13 18.87
C ASP A 167 -0.33 3.49 20.36
N LYS A 168 -0.53 2.51 21.23
CA LYS A 168 -0.84 2.80 22.65
C LYS A 168 -0.36 1.72 23.60
N TRP A 169 0.04 2.12 24.80
CA TRP A 169 0.32 1.21 25.90
C TRP A 169 -0.83 1.19 26.90
N PHE A 170 -1.06 0.01 27.48
CA PHE A 170 -1.93 -0.17 28.63
C PHE A 170 -1.27 -1.06 29.68
N ILE A 171 -1.15 -0.58 30.91
CA ILE A 171 -0.48 -1.25 32.02
C ILE A 171 -1.46 -1.38 33.18
N THR A 172 -1.61 -2.58 33.73
CA THR A 172 -2.60 -2.85 34.79
C THR A 172 -2.19 -3.98 35.74
N ASN A 173 -2.62 -3.89 37.00
CA ASN A 173 -2.59 -5.00 37.95
C ASN A 173 -3.90 -5.82 37.98
N ASP A 174 -4.89 -5.43 37.17
CA ASP A 174 -6.09 -6.22 36.89
C ASP A 174 -5.77 -7.29 35.83
N MET A 175 -5.36 -8.47 36.29
CA MET A 175 -4.95 -9.58 35.40
C MET A 175 -6.09 -10.07 34.50
N GLY A 176 -7.35 -9.84 34.86
CA GLY A 176 -8.52 -10.23 34.08
C GLY A 176 -8.98 -9.19 33.06
N PHE A 177 -8.44 -7.97 33.10
CA PHE A 177 -8.84 -6.92 32.16
C PHE A 177 -8.23 -7.14 30.77
N ILE A 178 -9.07 -6.95 29.76
CA ILE A 178 -8.70 -6.98 28.34
C ILE A 178 -9.08 -5.62 27.74
N PRO A 179 -8.11 -4.80 27.27
CA PRO A 179 -8.39 -3.53 26.63
C PRO A 179 -9.12 -3.73 25.29
N THR A 180 -9.97 -2.77 24.92
CA THR A 180 -10.70 -2.79 23.64
C THR A 180 -10.70 -1.41 22.99
N GLY A 181 -10.94 -1.36 21.68
CA GLY A 181 -10.97 -0.11 20.91
C GLY A 181 -9.64 0.67 21.00
N LYS A 182 -9.72 2.01 21.08
CA LYS A 182 -8.57 2.91 21.25
C LYS A 182 -8.18 3.16 22.72
N GLY A 183 -8.91 2.57 23.67
CA GLY A 183 -8.83 2.95 25.08
C GLY A 183 -9.35 4.38 25.35
N PRO A 184 -9.19 4.88 26.59
CA PRO A 184 -9.57 6.23 26.97
C PRO A 184 -8.69 7.29 26.29
N GLY A 185 -9.27 8.40 25.86
CA GLY A 185 -8.55 9.37 25.06
C GLY A 185 -9.39 10.56 24.63
N VAL A 186 -8.76 11.41 23.83
CA VAL A 186 -9.39 12.55 23.18
C VAL A 186 -9.51 12.24 21.69
N ASP A 187 -10.62 12.64 21.08
CA ASP A 187 -10.81 12.59 19.64
C ASP A 187 -10.94 14.01 19.11
N ALA A 188 -9.96 14.41 18.29
CA ALA A 188 -9.92 15.74 17.69
C ALA A 188 -10.76 15.74 16.41
N VAL A 189 -11.83 16.54 16.37
CA VAL A 189 -12.70 16.63 15.20
C VAL A 189 -13.00 18.10 14.94
N PHE A 190 -12.89 18.49 13.67
CA PHE A 190 -13.38 19.80 13.24
C PHE A 190 -14.15 19.77 11.93
N GLN A 191 -14.99 20.77 11.78
CA GLN A 191 -15.71 21.11 10.56
C GLN A 191 -15.40 22.55 10.15
N ILE A 192 -15.69 22.87 8.90
CA ILE A 192 -15.65 24.22 8.36
C ILE A 192 -17.04 24.60 7.83
N ASP A 193 -17.35 25.89 7.80
CA ASP A 193 -18.67 26.41 7.41
C ASP A 193 -18.92 26.50 5.90
N THR A 194 -17.96 26.08 5.08
CA THR A 194 -18.07 26.04 3.62
C THR A 194 -17.34 24.83 3.05
N GLU A 195 -17.88 24.21 2.02
CA GLU A 195 -17.21 23.16 1.25
C GLU A 195 -16.27 23.73 0.17
N ILE A 196 -16.44 25.01 -0.17
CA ILE A 196 -15.67 25.71 -1.20
C ILE A 196 -15.04 26.98 -0.59
N PRO A 197 -13.93 26.85 0.16
CA PRO A 197 -13.20 28.00 0.69
C PRO A 197 -12.60 28.86 -0.43
N LEU A 198 -12.84 30.17 -0.36
CA LEU A 198 -12.31 31.14 -1.33
C LEU A 198 -11.16 31.97 -0.73
N VAL A 199 -10.20 32.35 -1.57
CA VAL A 199 -9.15 33.30 -1.19
C VAL A 199 -9.73 34.59 -0.62
N ASN A 200 -9.08 35.15 0.40
CA ASN A 200 -9.47 36.39 1.08
C ASN A 200 -10.87 36.38 1.73
N LYS A 201 -11.55 35.22 1.82
CA LYS A 201 -12.78 35.06 2.60
C LYS A 201 -12.45 34.43 3.95
N LEU A 202 -13.15 34.89 4.99
CA LEU A 202 -13.05 34.28 6.32
C LEU A 202 -13.86 32.99 6.34
N ILE A 203 -13.20 31.89 6.69
CA ILE A 203 -13.79 30.57 6.90
C ILE A 203 -13.89 30.35 8.40
N GLN A 204 -15.04 29.88 8.89
CA GLN A 204 -15.21 29.48 10.27
C GLN A 204 -14.78 28.03 10.47
N PHE A 205 -13.83 27.82 11.36
CA PHE A 205 -13.39 26.50 11.80
C PHE A 205 -14.01 26.20 13.16
N ASP A 206 -14.75 25.08 13.24
CA ASP A 206 -15.46 24.66 14.45
C ASP A 206 -14.89 23.32 14.98
N GLY A 207 -14.14 23.41 16.08
CA GLY A 207 -13.60 22.25 16.81
C GLY A 207 -14.53 21.74 17.92
N SER A 208 -15.79 22.18 17.96
CA SER A 208 -16.74 21.81 19.02
C SER A 208 -17.20 20.36 18.98
N TYR A 209 -16.94 19.65 17.88
CA TYR A 209 -17.23 18.22 17.71
C TYR A 209 -16.19 17.31 18.35
N SER A 210 -15.04 17.85 18.79
CA SER A 210 -14.06 17.09 19.56
C SER A 210 -14.63 16.59 20.88
N SER A 211 -14.24 15.39 21.27
CA SER A 211 -14.75 14.72 22.47
C SER A 211 -13.63 14.09 23.30
N SER A 212 -13.90 13.81 24.57
CA SER A 212 -13.02 13.05 25.45
C SER A 212 -13.85 12.00 26.19
N THR A 213 -13.29 10.82 26.41
CA THR A 213 -13.92 9.78 27.24
C THR A 213 -13.78 10.10 28.74
N GLU A 214 -12.93 11.05 29.11
CA GLU A 214 -12.44 11.25 30.48
C GLU A 214 -12.72 12.64 31.07
N GLY A 215 -13.46 13.48 30.34
CA GLY A 215 -13.85 14.81 30.78
C GLY A 215 -14.28 15.72 29.65
N SER A 216 -14.25 17.03 29.92
CA SER A 216 -14.55 18.05 28.91
C SER A 216 -13.29 18.54 28.21
N ILE A 217 -13.39 18.90 26.93
CA ILE A 217 -12.32 19.61 26.20
C ILE A 217 -12.19 21.03 26.74
N VAL A 218 -10.96 21.47 27.02
CA VAL A 218 -10.63 22.80 27.58
C VAL A 218 -9.70 23.63 26.71
N SER A 219 -9.03 23.03 25.72
CA SER A 219 -8.12 23.74 24.82
C SER A 219 -8.31 23.29 23.37
N TRP A 220 -8.17 24.24 22.45
CA TRP A 220 -8.17 24.06 21.00
C TRP A 220 -7.06 24.93 20.42
N THR A 221 -6.08 24.31 19.78
CA THR A 221 -4.95 24.98 19.12
C THR A 221 -4.94 24.61 17.65
N TRP A 222 -4.92 25.63 16.79
CA TRP A 222 -4.99 25.49 15.35
C TRP A 222 -3.65 25.85 14.71
N ASP A 223 -3.27 25.10 13.69
CA ASP A 223 -2.23 25.45 12.72
C ASP A 223 -2.85 25.35 11.32
N PHE A 224 -2.89 26.45 10.58
CA PHE A 224 -3.55 26.50 9.27
C PHE A 224 -2.63 26.09 8.11
N GLY A 225 -1.37 25.73 8.38
CA GLY A 225 -0.43 25.31 7.34
C GLY A 225 0.15 26.46 6.50
N ASP A 226 -0.09 27.71 6.90
CA ASP A 226 0.44 28.94 6.29
C ASP A 226 1.31 29.77 7.25
N ASN A 227 1.87 29.10 8.28
CA ASN A 227 2.53 29.70 9.46
C ASN A 227 1.57 30.46 10.40
N ILE A 228 0.27 30.35 10.11
CA ILE A 228 -0.93 30.66 10.87
C ILE A 228 -1.16 29.85 12.16
N ARG A 229 -1.04 30.39 13.38
CA ARG A 229 -1.53 29.70 14.59
C ARG A 229 -2.51 30.53 15.40
N THR A 230 -3.55 29.88 15.92
CA THR A 230 -4.53 30.50 16.80
C THR A 230 -5.08 29.50 17.81
N SER A 231 -5.85 29.99 18.79
CA SER A 231 -6.52 29.15 19.77
C SER A 231 -7.97 29.56 19.98
N GLY A 232 -8.83 28.60 20.28
CA GLY A 232 -10.26 28.83 20.51
C GLY A 232 -11.12 27.71 19.94
N LYS A 233 -12.25 27.43 20.60
CA LYS A 233 -13.19 26.38 20.20
C LYS A 233 -13.75 26.59 18.80
N ARG A 234 -14.02 27.86 18.45
CA ARG A 234 -14.43 28.33 17.12
C ARG A 234 -13.56 29.50 16.74
N VAL A 235 -12.95 29.45 15.57
CA VAL A 235 -12.05 30.49 15.06
C VAL A 235 -12.39 30.82 13.61
N LYS A 236 -11.97 31.99 13.14
CA LYS A 236 -12.07 32.37 11.74
C LYS A 236 -10.67 32.57 11.16
N HIS A 237 -10.45 32.09 9.95
CA HIS A 237 -9.20 32.28 9.22
C HIS A 237 -9.46 32.49 7.74
N GLY A 238 -8.63 33.31 7.09
CA GLY A 238 -8.70 33.57 5.66
C GLY A 238 -7.35 33.32 5.00
N PHE A 239 -7.35 32.61 3.88
CA PHE A 239 -6.15 32.28 3.13
C PHE A 239 -5.90 33.29 2.01
N MET A 240 -4.66 33.74 1.87
CA MET A 240 -4.30 34.80 0.91
C MET A 240 -4.01 34.27 -0.50
N LYS A 241 -3.83 32.96 -0.67
CA LYS A 241 -3.50 32.31 -1.94
C LYS A 241 -4.33 31.04 -2.11
N LYS A 242 -4.61 30.68 -3.37
CA LYS A 242 -5.21 29.37 -3.68
C LYS A 242 -4.20 28.26 -3.43
N GLY A 243 -4.69 27.08 -3.07
CA GLY A 243 -3.85 25.90 -2.83
C GLY A 243 -4.43 24.95 -1.80
N ILE A 244 -3.68 23.87 -1.53
CA ILE A 244 -4.05 22.87 -0.53
C ILE A 244 -3.28 23.15 0.75
N TYR A 245 -3.99 23.42 1.82
CA TYR A 245 -3.46 23.69 3.15
C TYR A 245 -3.68 22.50 4.08
N GLN A 246 -2.64 22.08 4.80
CA GLN A 246 -2.77 21.05 5.85
C GLN A 246 -3.17 21.73 7.15
N VAL A 247 -4.47 21.86 7.39
CA VAL A 247 -4.99 22.45 8.62
C VAL A 247 -5.01 21.39 9.71
N SER A 248 -4.40 21.69 10.85
CA SER A 248 -4.40 20.81 12.01
C SER A 248 -5.06 21.45 13.23
N LEU A 249 -5.80 20.63 13.97
CA LEU A 249 -6.37 20.95 15.27
C LEU A 249 -5.77 20.02 16.31
N ILE A 250 -5.21 20.61 17.37
CA ILE A 250 -4.84 19.90 18.59
C ILE A 250 -5.84 20.31 19.68
N VAL A 251 -6.53 19.33 20.26
CA VAL A 251 -7.40 19.56 21.42
C VAL A 251 -6.78 19.00 22.68
N LYS A 252 -7.17 19.56 23.84
CA LYS A 252 -6.78 19.07 25.17
C LYS A 252 -7.97 19.05 26.11
N ASP A 253 -8.11 18.00 26.92
CA ASP A 253 -9.14 17.92 27.96
C ASP A 253 -8.67 18.37 29.35
N GLU A 254 -9.59 18.38 30.33
CA GLU A 254 -9.31 18.74 31.74
C GLU A 254 -8.25 17.85 32.40
N LYS A 255 -8.02 16.64 31.89
CA LYS A 255 -7.02 15.69 32.38
C LYS A 255 -5.67 15.86 31.69
N GLY A 256 -5.66 16.64 30.62
CA GLY A 256 -4.50 17.00 29.86
C GLY A 256 -4.17 16.06 28.71
N LEU A 257 -5.07 15.13 28.39
CA LEU A 257 -4.99 14.29 27.20
C LEU A 257 -5.12 15.14 25.95
N GLN A 258 -4.41 14.78 24.88
CA GLN A 258 -4.44 15.52 23.63
C GLN A 258 -4.67 14.59 22.45
N SER A 259 -5.23 15.17 21.40
CA SER A 259 -5.41 14.51 20.12
C SER A 259 -5.19 15.50 19.01
N LYS A 260 -4.63 15.02 17.90
CA LYS A 260 -4.36 15.82 16.71
C LYS A 260 -5.13 15.26 15.53
N VAL A 261 -5.81 16.13 14.82
CA VAL A 261 -6.40 15.84 13.50
C VAL A 261 -5.80 16.76 12.46
N ILE A 262 -5.55 16.23 11.26
CA ILE A 262 -5.06 16.99 10.12
C ILE A 262 -6.05 16.79 8.96
N LYS A 263 -6.57 17.88 8.38
CA LYS A 263 -7.37 17.84 7.15
C LYS A 263 -6.72 18.71 6.07
N LYS A 264 -6.75 18.20 4.82
CA LYS A 264 -6.37 18.99 3.65
C LYS A 264 -7.55 19.88 3.26
N ILE A 265 -7.37 21.19 3.33
CA ILE A 265 -8.35 22.19 2.91
C ILE A 265 -7.90 22.76 1.55
N HIS A 266 -8.71 22.56 0.52
CA HIS A 266 -8.47 23.15 -0.79
C HIS A 266 -9.12 24.53 -0.84
N VAL A 267 -8.29 25.56 -0.97
CA VAL A 267 -8.72 26.96 -1.13
C VAL A 267 -8.68 27.32 -2.61
N TYR A 268 -9.80 27.79 -3.11
CA TYR A 268 -10.01 28.18 -4.50
C TYR A 268 -9.90 29.69 -4.66
N ASP A 269 -9.61 30.15 -5.88
CA ASP A 269 -9.92 31.50 -6.31
C ASP A 269 -11.28 31.55 -7.01
N ASN A 270 -11.57 32.65 -7.69
CA ASN A 270 -12.79 32.85 -8.47
C ASN A 270 -12.69 32.28 -9.89
N GLU A 271 -11.68 31.46 -10.20
CA GLU A 271 -11.61 30.78 -11.51
C GLU A 271 -12.42 29.48 -11.46
N PRO A 272 -13.12 29.11 -12.55
CA PRO A 272 -13.82 27.85 -12.60
C PRO A 272 -12.85 26.66 -12.53
N VAL A 273 -13.24 25.66 -11.75
CA VAL A 273 -12.48 24.42 -11.54
C VAL A 273 -12.89 23.42 -12.60
N VAL A 274 -11.95 23.11 -13.51
CA VAL A 274 -12.17 22.15 -14.58
C VAL A 274 -11.86 20.72 -14.12
N GLN A 275 -12.85 19.84 -14.20
CA GLN A 275 -12.70 18.40 -13.96
C GLN A 275 -13.10 17.62 -15.20
N ILE A 276 -12.22 16.72 -15.66
CA ILE A 276 -12.45 15.88 -16.84
C ILE A 276 -12.53 14.42 -16.40
N SER A 277 -13.70 13.81 -16.56
CA SER A 277 -13.90 12.36 -16.50
C SER A 277 -14.01 11.77 -17.90
N ILE A 278 -13.38 10.61 -18.09
CA ILE A 278 -13.40 9.85 -19.35
C ILE A 278 -13.91 8.47 -18.97
N LEU A 279 -15.11 8.10 -19.41
CA LEU A 279 -15.82 6.89 -18.96
C LEU A 279 -15.48 5.64 -19.80
N SER A 280 -14.31 5.63 -20.43
CA SER A 280 -13.77 4.49 -21.16
C SER A 280 -12.23 4.56 -21.10
N ASP A 281 -11.62 3.67 -20.31
CA ASP A 281 -10.17 3.52 -20.30
C ASP A 281 -9.78 2.75 -21.57
N ARG A 282 -8.97 3.39 -22.41
CA ARG A 282 -8.32 2.77 -23.59
C ARG A 282 -9.28 2.14 -24.61
N PRO A 283 -10.20 2.91 -25.22
CA PRO A 283 -11.10 2.41 -26.25
C PRO A 283 -10.35 1.97 -27.51
N LYS A 284 -10.97 1.06 -28.28
CA LYS A 284 -10.56 0.69 -29.65
C LYS A 284 -11.15 1.67 -30.67
N PRO A 285 -10.60 1.73 -31.90
CA PRO A 285 -11.15 2.60 -32.92
C PRO A 285 -12.60 2.21 -33.24
N GLY A 286 -13.49 3.19 -33.33
CA GLY A 286 -14.92 2.97 -33.53
C GLY A 286 -15.74 2.80 -32.25
N GLU A 287 -15.11 2.60 -31.08
CA GLU A 287 -15.82 2.57 -29.80
C GLU A 287 -16.21 3.98 -29.35
N THR A 288 -17.40 4.10 -28.76
CA THR A 288 -17.91 5.37 -28.24
C THR A 288 -17.30 5.67 -26.88
N VAL A 289 -16.64 6.82 -26.77
CA VAL A 289 -16.15 7.37 -25.51
C VAL A 289 -17.12 8.42 -25.00
N THR A 290 -17.45 8.35 -23.71
CA THR A 290 -18.16 9.44 -23.03
C THR A 290 -17.17 10.33 -22.29
N PHE A 291 -17.20 11.63 -22.60
CA PHE A 291 -16.45 12.68 -21.95
C PHE A 291 -17.40 13.48 -21.06
N ASP A 292 -17.03 13.64 -19.81
CA ASP A 292 -17.91 14.18 -18.78
C ASP A 292 -17.19 15.27 -17.98
N ALA A 293 -17.75 16.47 -18.03
CA ALA A 293 -17.32 17.67 -17.32
C ALA A 293 -18.29 18.06 -16.20
N SER A 294 -19.29 17.23 -15.87
CA SER A 294 -20.29 17.52 -14.85
C SER A 294 -19.71 17.74 -13.44
N GLY A 295 -18.50 17.24 -13.18
CA GLY A 295 -17.74 17.54 -11.96
C GLY A 295 -17.05 18.91 -11.95
N SER A 296 -17.04 19.65 -13.07
CA SER A 296 -16.53 21.02 -13.11
C SER A 296 -17.52 21.96 -12.42
N PHE A 297 -17.00 22.94 -11.69
CA PHE A 297 -17.83 23.92 -10.98
C PHE A 297 -17.13 25.27 -10.92
N ASP A 298 -17.90 26.33 -10.71
CA ASP A 298 -17.37 27.66 -10.42
C ASP A 298 -17.49 27.94 -8.91
N PRO A 299 -16.38 28.17 -8.19
CA PRO A 299 -16.39 28.43 -6.76
C PRO A 299 -17.23 29.64 -6.30
N ASP A 300 -17.47 30.63 -7.16
CA ASP A 300 -18.21 31.84 -6.79
C ASP A 300 -19.33 32.22 -7.77
N GLY A 301 -19.80 31.27 -8.58
CA GLY A 301 -20.80 31.48 -9.65
C GLY A 301 -21.25 30.17 -10.28
N GLU A 302 -21.53 30.20 -11.59
CA GLU A 302 -21.96 29.02 -12.37
C GLU A 302 -21.19 28.91 -13.69
N ILE A 303 -20.92 27.68 -14.15
CA ILE A 303 -20.35 27.45 -15.48
C ILE A 303 -21.46 27.56 -16.53
N VAL A 304 -21.29 28.45 -17.50
CA VAL A 304 -22.30 28.69 -18.56
C VAL A 304 -21.97 28.02 -19.89
N ARG A 305 -20.71 27.65 -20.16
CA ARG A 305 -20.31 26.96 -21.41
C ARG A 305 -19.19 25.94 -21.21
N TYR A 306 -19.23 24.89 -22.03
CA TYR A 306 -18.24 23.80 -22.10
C TYR A 306 -17.88 23.55 -23.56
N TYR A 307 -16.58 23.58 -23.88
CA TYR A 307 -16.03 23.30 -25.19
C TYR A 307 -14.99 22.19 -25.12
N TRP A 308 -15.22 21.11 -25.85
CA TRP A 308 -14.31 19.97 -25.96
C TRP A 308 -13.60 19.99 -27.30
N ASP A 309 -12.28 20.12 -27.31
CA ASP A 309 -11.43 19.82 -28.46
C ASP A 309 -10.83 18.42 -28.27
N PHE A 310 -11.13 17.51 -29.19
CA PHE A 310 -10.70 16.10 -29.07
C PHE A 310 -9.25 15.86 -29.52
N GLY A 311 -8.48 16.90 -29.82
CA GLY A 311 -7.07 16.83 -30.19
C GLY A 311 -6.82 16.49 -31.67
N ASN A 312 -7.88 16.46 -32.47
CA ASN A 312 -7.85 16.19 -33.91
C ASN A 312 -8.55 17.27 -34.74
N GLY A 313 -8.79 18.45 -34.15
CA GLY A 313 -9.46 19.58 -34.77
C GLY A 313 -10.99 19.53 -34.74
N VAL A 314 -11.60 18.46 -34.18
CA VAL A 314 -13.04 18.40 -33.95
C VAL A 314 -13.37 18.98 -32.59
N VAL A 315 -14.38 19.86 -32.55
CA VAL A 315 -14.88 20.48 -31.32
C VAL A 315 -16.36 20.13 -31.11
N GLN A 316 -16.75 19.90 -29.85
CA GLN A 316 -18.14 19.75 -29.44
C GLN A 316 -18.45 20.61 -28.20
N GLU A 317 -19.73 20.93 -28.03
CA GLU A 317 -20.23 21.66 -26.87
C GLU A 317 -21.11 20.77 -25.98
N GLY A 318 -21.07 21.03 -24.67
CA GLY A 318 -21.90 20.34 -23.68
C GLY A 318 -21.11 19.85 -22.47
N SER A 319 -21.78 19.75 -21.32
CA SER A 319 -21.18 19.23 -20.08
C SER A 319 -20.88 17.73 -20.17
N VAL A 320 -21.65 16.99 -20.97
CA VAL A 320 -21.40 15.58 -21.29
C VAL A 320 -21.51 15.40 -22.80
N VAL A 321 -20.47 14.86 -23.42
CA VAL A 321 -20.42 14.62 -24.87
C VAL A 321 -19.95 13.20 -25.18
N LYS A 322 -20.35 12.69 -26.34
CA LYS A 322 -19.93 11.38 -26.85
C LYS A 322 -19.16 11.55 -28.13
N TYR A 323 -17.99 10.90 -28.21
CA TYR A 323 -17.13 10.98 -29.37
C TYR A 323 -16.49 9.62 -29.71
N VAL A 324 -16.18 9.42 -30.98
CA VAL A 324 -15.60 8.18 -31.52
C VAL A 324 -14.32 8.52 -32.27
N TYR A 325 -13.21 7.90 -31.87
CA TYR A 325 -11.96 8.01 -32.63
C TYR A 325 -11.89 6.93 -33.70
N GLY A 326 -11.60 7.33 -34.94
CA GLY A 326 -11.48 6.40 -36.07
C GLY A 326 -10.13 5.70 -36.19
N LYS A 327 -9.11 6.14 -35.43
CA LYS A 327 -7.74 5.60 -35.51
C LYS A 327 -7.13 5.48 -34.12
N PRO A 328 -6.28 4.46 -33.88
CA PRO A 328 -5.52 4.36 -32.66
C PRO A 328 -4.53 5.52 -32.56
N GLY A 329 -4.19 5.91 -31.33
CA GLY A 329 -3.28 7.01 -31.06
C GLY A 329 -3.54 7.69 -29.72
N GLU A 330 -2.63 8.58 -29.37
CA GLU A 330 -2.73 9.46 -28.21
C GLU A 330 -3.33 10.81 -28.62
N TYR A 331 -4.42 11.20 -27.96
CA TYR A 331 -5.15 12.44 -28.22
C TYR A 331 -5.22 13.29 -26.96
N TYR A 332 -4.73 14.53 -27.02
CA TYR A 332 -4.87 15.48 -25.91
C TYR A 332 -6.23 16.18 -26.00
N VAL A 333 -7.20 15.66 -25.26
CA VAL A 333 -8.54 16.24 -25.15
C VAL A 333 -8.46 17.49 -24.29
N ASN A 334 -8.82 18.64 -24.85
CA ASN A 334 -8.82 19.92 -24.15
C ASN A 334 -10.25 20.36 -23.85
N LEU A 335 -10.60 20.43 -22.58
CA LEU A 335 -11.86 21.04 -22.13
C LEU A 335 -11.60 22.50 -21.80
N THR A 336 -12.40 23.40 -22.37
CA THR A 336 -12.45 24.82 -22.02
C THR A 336 -13.82 25.12 -21.42
N VAL A 337 -13.84 25.66 -20.20
CA VAL A 337 -15.06 26.11 -19.52
C VAL A 337 -15.08 27.63 -19.43
N ILE A 338 -16.29 28.19 -19.47
CA ILE A 338 -16.53 29.64 -19.30
C ILE A 338 -17.60 29.81 -18.22
N ASP A 339 -17.33 30.63 -17.21
CA ASP A 339 -18.28 30.96 -16.14
C ASP A 339 -19.19 32.15 -16.47
N ASP A 340 -20.14 32.45 -15.59
CA ASP A 340 -21.10 33.55 -15.71
C ASP A 340 -20.46 34.94 -15.63
N LYS A 341 -19.20 35.04 -15.22
CA LYS A 341 -18.38 36.27 -15.19
C LYS A 341 -17.45 36.39 -16.39
N GLY A 342 -17.46 35.39 -17.28
CA GLY A 342 -16.66 35.35 -18.50
C GLY A 342 -15.20 34.91 -18.29
N LEU A 343 -14.84 34.35 -17.14
CA LEU A 343 -13.52 33.75 -16.95
C LEU A 343 -13.44 32.43 -17.71
N VAL A 344 -12.29 32.21 -18.35
CA VAL A 344 -12.06 31.08 -19.24
C VAL A 344 -10.92 30.24 -18.70
N VAL A 345 -11.19 28.96 -18.42
CA VAL A 345 -10.16 28.01 -17.97
C VAL A 345 -10.17 26.79 -18.89
N SER A 346 -8.96 26.39 -19.31
CA SER A 346 -8.76 25.16 -20.07
C SER A 346 -7.93 24.13 -19.31
N ARG A 347 -8.26 22.85 -19.48
CA ARG A 347 -7.46 21.71 -19.04
C ARG A 347 -7.39 20.65 -20.13
N LYS A 348 -6.21 20.04 -20.25
CA LYS A 348 -5.97 18.90 -21.14
C LYS A 348 -5.98 17.60 -20.34
N LYS A 349 -6.52 16.54 -20.96
CA LYS A 349 -6.39 15.16 -20.49
C LYS A 349 -6.03 14.26 -21.67
N LEU A 350 -5.10 13.35 -21.46
CA LEU A 350 -4.69 12.38 -22.46
C LEU A 350 -5.75 11.29 -22.61
N MET A 351 -6.16 11.03 -23.85
CA MET A 351 -6.97 9.90 -24.26
C MET A 351 -6.09 8.98 -25.12
N THR A 352 -5.93 7.73 -24.69
CA THR A 352 -5.20 6.73 -25.47
C THR A 352 -6.19 5.80 -26.16
N VAL A 353 -6.27 5.84 -27.49
CA VAL A 353 -7.05 4.90 -28.30
C VAL A 353 -6.13 3.77 -28.72
N ILE A 354 -6.36 2.56 -28.23
CA ILE A 354 -5.49 1.41 -28.52
C ILE A 354 -5.78 0.84 -29.91
N THR A 355 -4.82 0.10 -30.46
CA THR A 355 -5.00 -0.58 -31.76
C THR A 355 -6.06 -1.66 -31.72
N GLY A 356 -6.36 -2.20 -30.53
CA GLY A 356 -7.17 -3.41 -30.35
C GLY A 356 -6.45 -4.70 -30.77
N ILE A 357 -5.16 -4.61 -31.14
CA ILE A 357 -4.32 -5.77 -31.40
C ILE A 357 -3.69 -6.15 -30.05
N PRO A 358 -4.06 -7.30 -29.46
CA PRO A 358 -3.54 -7.70 -28.17
C PRO A 358 -2.02 -7.96 -28.26
N LYS A 359 -1.29 -7.52 -27.24
CA LYS A 359 0.13 -7.81 -27.12
C LYS A 359 0.32 -9.26 -26.68
N LYS A 360 1.15 -9.98 -27.41
CA LYS A 360 1.46 -11.39 -27.14
C LYS A 360 2.45 -11.49 -25.99
N VAL A 361 2.00 -12.02 -24.86
CA VAL A 361 2.76 -12.06 -23.61
C VAL A 361 2.95 -13.50 -23.15
N ILE A 362 4.18 -13.84 -22.79
CA ILE A 362 4.47 -15.00 -21.94
C ILE A 362 4.81 -14.45 -20.56
N LEU A 363 4.15 -14.97 -19.52
CA LEU A 363 4.49 -14.67 -18.13
C LEU A 363 5.47 -15.72 -17.62
N GLU A 364 6.56 -15.28 -17.02
CA GLU A 364 7.56 -16.11 -16.37
C GLU A 364 7.60 -15.67 -14.90
N THR A 365 7.32 -16.60 -13.98
CA THR A 365 6.84 -16.27 -12.62
C THR A 365 7.35 -17.29 -11.60
N ASP A 366 7.77 -16.81 -10.44
CA ASP A 366 8.17 -17.63 -9.29
C ASP A 366 7.03 -17.89 -8.32
N MET A 367 5.82 -17.35 -8.56
CA MET A 367 4.56 -17.51 -7.82
C MET A 367 4.63 -18.54 -6.69
N CYS A 368 5.22 -18.16 -5.56
CA CYS A 368 5.41 -19.07 -4.44
C CYS A 368 5.59 -18.32 -3.12
N LEU A 369 6.65 -17.53 -2.96
CA LEU A 369 6.96 -16.92 -1.67
C LEU A 369 6.09 -15.68 -1.39
N ASP A 370 5.87 -14.83 -2.40
CA ASP A 370 5.05 -13.62 -2.29
C ASP A 370 3.82 -13.71 -3.20
N VAL A 371 2.75 -13.01 -2.84
CA VAL A 371 1.44 -13.12 -3.50
C VAL A 371 1.27 -12.14 -4.66
N ASP A 372 2.25 -11.29 -4.92
CA ASP A 372 2.20 -10.30 -5.99
C ASP A 372 2.29 -10.91 -7.39
N ASP A 373 2.93 -12.08 -7.58
CA ASP A 373 2.83 -12.87 -8.81
C ASP A 373 1.37 -13.27 -9.13
N VAL A 374 0.60 -13.66 -8.11
CA VAL A 374 -0.82 -14.00 -8.25
C VAL A 374 -1.59 -12.75 -8.70
N GLY A 375 -1.27 -11.61 -8.09
CA GLY A 375 -1.81 -10.31 -8.52
C GLY A 375 -1.43 -9.96 -9.96
N ALA A 376 -0.20 -10.27 -10.38
CA ALA A 376 0.28 -10.01 -11.72
C ALA A 376 -0.43 -10.87 -12.77
N LEU A 377 -0.66 -12.16 -12.47
CA LEU A 377 -1.46 -13.03 -13.34
C LEU A 377 -2.93 -12.59 -13.40
N ALA A 378 -3.54 -12.24 -12.27
CA ALA A 378 -4.90 -11.72 -12.21
C ALA A 378 -5.07 -10.45 -13.06
N MET A 379 -4.14 -9.50 -12.90
CA MET A 379 -4.10 -8.26 -13.68
C MET A 379 -3.89 -8.54 -15.17
N LEU A 380 -3.02 -9.50 -15.54
CA LEU A 380 -2.80 -9.90 -16.92
C LEU A 380 -4.07 -10.46 -17.57
N HIS A 381 -4.87 -11.25 -16.83
CA HIS A 381 -6.19 -11.67 -17.29
C HIS A 381 -7.16 -10.48 -17.45
N GLY A 382 -7.13 -9.52 -16.53
CA GLY A 382 -7.89 -8.26 -16.66
C GLY A 382 -7.54 -7.49 -17.93
N LEU A 383 -6.25 -7.40 -18.27
CA LEU A 383 -5.75 -6.80 -19.52
C LEU A 383 -6.17 -7.64 -20.75
N ALA A 384 -6.16 -8.97 -20.65
CA ALA A 384 -6.65 -9.84 -21.71
C ALA A 384 -8.16 -9.71 -21.94
N ASN A 385 -8.95 -9.49 -20.87
CA ASN A 385 -10.39 -9.20 -20.99
C ASN A 385 -10.66 -7.89 -21.73
N ASN A 386 -9.75 -6.90 -21.63
CA ASN A 386 -9.82 -5.66 -22.41
C ASN A 386 -9.41 -5.85 -23.89
N GLY A 387 -8.82 -7.01 -24.23
CA GLY A 387 -8.16 -7.22 -25.52
C GLY A 387 -6.83 -6.47 -25.64
N GLU A 388 -6.19 -6.10 -24.52
CA GLU A 388 -4.85 -5.50 -24.50
C GLU A 388 -3.75 -6.56 -24.56
N ALA A 389 -4.02 -7.79 -24.10
CA ALA A 389 -3.06 -8.89 -24.03
C ALA A 389 -3.61 -10.22 -24.59
N GLU A 390 -2.73 -10.98 -25.22
CA GLU A 390 -2.91 -12.39 -25.57
C GLU A 390 -1.90 -13.18 -24.75
N ILE A 391 -2.39 -13.93 -23.76
CA ILE A 391 -1.54 -14.71 -22.86
C ILE A 391 -1.18 -16.01 -23.59
N LEU A 392 0.08 -16.15 -23.96
CA LEU A 392 0.56 -17.27 -24.76
C LEU A 392 0.98 -18.49 -23.94
N ALA A 393 1.52 -18.25 -22.74
CA ALA A 393 1.95 -19.28 -21.80
C ALA A 393 2.27 -18.66 -20.43
N ILE A 394 2.25 -19.50 -19.40
CA ILE A 394 2.81 -19.20 -18.08
C ILE A 394 3.97 -20.17 -17.81
N CYS A 395 5.15 -19.67 -17.48
CA CYS A 395 6.33 -20.46 -17.21
C CYS A 395 6.75 -20.31 -15.75
N TYR A 396 6.45 -21.33 -14.95
CA TYR A 396 6.77 -21.39 -13.52
C TYR A 396 8.25 -21.73 -13.31
N ASN A 397 8.95 -20.85 -12.60
CA ASN A 397 10.42 -20.89 -12.48
C ASN A 397 10.90 -21.39 -11.09
N GLU A 398 9.98 -21.62 -10.16
CA GLU A 398 10.16 -22.26 -8.86
C GLU A 398 9.74 -23.75 -8.94
N VAL A 399 9.90 -24.53 -7.88
CA VAL A 399 9.68 -25.99 -7.88
C VAL A 399 8.67 -26.51 -6.87
N HIS A 400 7.84 -25.63 -6.32
CA HIS A 400 6.73 -26.04 -5.45
C HIS A 400 5.73 -26.97 -6.19
N PRO A 401 5.40 -28.16 -5.66
CA PRO A 401 4.52 -29.13 -6.34
C PRO A 401 3.16 -28.56 -6.72
N SER A 402 2.56 -27.74 -5.85
CA SER A 402 1.24 -27.14 -6.09
C SER A 402 1.24 -25.96 -7.08
N GLY A 403 2.42 -25.49 -7.51
CA GLY A 403 2.57 -24.33 -8.40
C GLY A 403 1.79 -24.43 -9.72
N PRO A 404 2.01 -25.44 -10.58
CA PRO A 404 1.29 -25.58 -11.84
C PRO A 404 -0.23 -25.72 -11.65
N ALA A 405 -0.68 -26.47 -10.65
CA ALA A 405 -2.10 -26.62 -10.33
C ALA A 405 -2.74 -25.30 -9.90
N ALA A 406 -2.04 -24.51 -9.08
CA ALA A 406 -2.52 -23.20 -8.64
C ALA A 406 -2.59 -22.18 -9.79
N ILE A 407 -1.57 -22.13 -10.65
CA ILE A 407 -1.56 -21.28 -11.85
C ILE A 407 -2.71 -21.68 -12.78
N ASP A 408 -2.91 -22.99 -12.99
CA ASP A 408 -3.98 -23.51 -13.83
C ASP A 408 -5.38 -23.22 -13.25
N ALA A 409 -5.54 -23.30 -11.94
CA ALA A 409 -6.78 -22.93 -11.27
C ALA A 409 -7.13 -21.45 -11.48
N ILE A 410 -6.14 -20.56 -11.42
CA ILE A 410 -6.33 -19.13 -11.71
C ILE A 410 -6.72 -18.94 -13.18
N ASN A 411 -5.99 -19.56 -14.10
CA ASN A 411 -6.30 -19.51 -15.53
C ASN A 411 -7.72 -20.01 -15.83
N THR A 412 -8.11 -21.13 -15.22
CA THR A 412 -9.43 -21.77 -15.35
C THR A 412 -10.54 -20.87 -14.81
N TRP A 413 -10.34 -20.23 -13.65
CA TRP A 413 -11.29 -19.25 -13.11
C TRP A 413 -11.57 -18.12 -14.12
N TYR A 414 -10.53 -17.61 -14.80
CA TYR A 414 -10.67 -16.59 -15.84
C TYR A 414 -11.14 -17.12 -17.20
N GLY A 415 -11.57 -18.39 -17.29
CA GLY A 415 -12.06 -19.03 -18.51
C GLY A 415 -10.97 -19.33 -19.54
N ARG A 416 -9.73 -19.55 -19.08
CA ARG A 416 -8.53 -19.74 -19.92
C ARG A 416 -7.63 -20.89 -19.44
N GLY A 417 -8.22 -21.97 -18.91
CA GLY A 417 -7.46 -23.15 -18.45
C GLY A 417 -6.54 -23.76 -19.52
N ASP A 418 -6.88 -23.62 -20.81
CA ASP A 418 -6.05 -24.13 -21.91
C ASP A 418 -4.71 -23.37 -22.12
N ILE A 419 -4.40 -22.34 -21.34
CA ILE A 419 -3.11 -21.63 -21.45
C ILE A 419 -1.97 -22.62 -21.13
N PRO A 420 -0.99 -22.81 -22.03
CA PRO A 420 0.14 -23.69 -21.75
C PRO A 420 0.93 -23.27 -20.51
N ILE A 421 1.12 -24.19 -19.57
CA ILE A 421 1.95 -23.99 -18.38
C ILE A 421 3.19 -24.87 -18.47
N GLY A 422 4.37 -24.29 -18.27
CA GLY A 422 5.64 -25.01 -18.23
C GLY A 422 6.37 -24.82 -16.91
N VAL A 423 6.98 -25.88 -16.39
CA VAL A 423 7.66 -25.84 -15.08
C VAL A 423 9.18 -26.05 -15.19
N TYR A 424 9.93 -25.55 -14.22
CA TYR A 424 11.36 -25.85 -14.10
C TYR A 424 11.58 -27.27 -13.57
N LYS A 425 12.13 -28.17 -14.39
CA LYS A 425 12.30 -29.60 -14.06
C LYS A 425 13.68 -29.96 -13.46
N LYS A 426 14.57 -28.99 -13.28
CA LYS A 426 15.90 -29.23 -12.68
C LYS A 426 15.87 -28.95 -11.19
N LYS A 427 16.93 -29.37 -10.48
CA LYS A 427 17.10 -29.07 -9.07
C LYS A 427 17.25 -27.56 -8.87
N LEU A 428 16.45 -26.99 -7.99
CA LEU A 428 16.60 -25.64 -7.46
C LEU A 428 17.10 -25.75 -6.00
N PRO A 429 18.22 -25.11 -5.64
CA PRO A 429 18.71 -25.09 -4.26
C PRO A 429 17.72 -24.36 -3.33
N GLU A 430 17.44 -24.93 -2.16
CA GLU A 430 16.62 -24.29 -1.11
C GLU A 430 15.27 -23.74 -1.61
N PRO A 431 14.47 -24.55 -2.31
CA PRO A 431 13.25 -24.07 -2.95
C PRO A 431 12.23 -23.57 -1.93
N ASP A 432 11.42 -22.61 -2.35
CA ASP A 432 10.43 -21.99 -1.49
C ASP A 432 9.21 -22.89 -1.24
N HIS A 433 8.57 -22.68 -0.09
CA HIS A 433 7.32 -23.31 0.28
C HIS A 433 6.19 -22.28 0.27
N SER A 434 4.98 -22.67 -0.15
CA SER A 434 3.83 -21.78 -0.16
C SER A 434 2.52 -22.44 0.28
N ALA A 435 2.04 -22.06 1.45
CA ALA A 435 0.75 -22.53 1.96
C ALA A 435 -0.43 -22.00 1.14
N TYR A 436 -0.31 -20.80 0.53
CA TYR A 436 -1.38 -20.27 -0.30
C TYR A 436 -1.48 -21.03 -1.62
N LEU A 437 -0.38 -21.46 -2.23
CA LEU A 437 -0.42 -22.31 -3.43
C LEU A 437 -1.15 -23.63 -3.15
N ASP A 438 -0.87 -24.27 -2.01
CA ASP A 438 -1.58 -25.49 -1.60
C ASP A 438 -3.08 -25.28 -1.42
N SER A 439 -3.51 -24.07 -1.05
CA SER A 439 -4.93 -23.75 -0.96
C SER A 439 -5.54 -23.48 -2.34
N VAL A 440 -4.85 -22.72 -3.18
CA VAL A 440 -5.30 -22.37 -4.53
C VAL A 440 -5.37 -23.60 -5.43
N ALA A 441 -4.44 -24.55 -5.31
CA ALA A 441 -4.46 -25.81 -6.04
C ALA A 441 -5.68 -26.70 -5.72
N LYS A 442 -6.53 -26.35 -4.73
CA LYS A 442 -7.79 -27.07 -4.47
C LYS A 442 -8.97 -26.56 -5.32
N PHE A 443 -8.79 -25.47 -6.04
CA PHE A 443 -9.79 -24.92 -6.96
C PHE A 443 -9.81 -25.73 -8.27
N PRO A 444 -10.86 -25.64 -9.10
CA PRO A 444 -10.93 -26.39 -10.36
C PRO A 444 -9.74 -26.11 -11.29
N HIS A 445 -9.03 -27.17 -11.68
CA HIS A 445 -7.87 -27.19 -12.56
C HIS A 445 -7.75 -28.59 -13.20
N ASP A 446 -6.94 -28.74 -14.24
CA ASP A 446 -6.65 -30.03 -14.89
C ASP A 446 -5.16 -30.37 -15.02
N LEU A 447 -4.28 -29.52 -14.49
CA LEU A 447 -2.83 -29.72 -14.52
C LEU A 447 -2.22 -30.04 -13.15
N GLU A 448 -1.55 -31.19 -13.08
CA GLU A 448 -0.75 -31.61 -11.91
C GLU A 448 0.76 -31.55 -12.22
N TRP A 449 1.60 -31.46 -11.17
CA TRP A 449 3.05 -31.34 -11.30
C TRP A 449 3.71 -32.43 -12.16
N GLU A 450 3.28 -33.68 -11.96
CA GLU A 450 3.80 -34.86 -12.68
C GLU A 450 3.52 -34.78 -14.17
N ASN A 451 2.41 -34.15 -14.55
CA ASN A 451 1.95 -34.02 -15.93
C ASN A 451 2.42 -32.71 -16.59
N ALA A 452 2.85 -31.73 -15.80
CA ALA A 452 3.31 -30.44 -16.31
C ALA A 452 4.57 -30.61 -17.19
N PRO A 453 4.57 -30.10 -18.45
CA PRO A 453 5.73 -30.14 -19.32
C PRO A 453 6.84 -29.22 -18.81
N SER A 454 8.06 -29.40 -19.30
CA SER A 454 9.14 -28.46 -18.96
C SER A 454 8.89 -27.08 -19.59
N ALA A 455 9.30 -26.01 -18.90
CA ALA A 455 9.24 -24.65 -19.45
C ALA A 455 9.98 -24.53 -20.79
N LEU A 456 11.09 -25.26 -20.98
CA LEU A 456 11.82 -25.28 -22.25
C LEU A 456 10.97 -25.83 -23.41
N GLU A 457 10.21 -26.90 -23.19
CA GLU A 457 9.31 -27.47 -24.20
C GLU A 457 8.16 -26.50 -24.53
N VAL A 458 7.56 -25.88 -23.51
CA VAL A 458 6.50 -24.90 -23.68
C VAL A 458 7.01 -23.68 -24.45
N TYR A 459 8.15 -23.09 -24.05
CA TYR A 459 8.76 -21.99 -24.78
C TYR A 459 9.06 -22.37 -26.23
N ALA A 460 9.68 -23.54 -26.48
CA ALA A 460 10.01 -23.98 -27.82
C ALA A 460 8.77 -24.11 -28.70
N LYS A 461 7.69 -24.72 -28.18
CA LYS A 461 6.42 -24.89 -28.89
C LYS A 461 5.74 -23.55 -29.16
N VAL A 462 5.57 -22.74 -28.12
CA VAL A 462 4.83 -21.48 -28.18
C VAL A 462 5.56 -20.47 -29.06
N LEU A 463 6.85 -20.21 -28.83
CA LEU A 463 7.61 -19.25 -29.65
C LEU A 463 7.69 -19.66 -31.12
N SER A 464 7.85 -20.95 -31.42
CA SER A 464 7.92 -21.42 -32.82
C SER A 464 6.64 -21.13 -33.61
N ALA A 465 5.49 -21.11 -32.95
CA ALA A 465 4.19 -20.81 -33.55
C ALA A 465 3.94 -19.32 -33.77
N GLN A 466 4.73 -18.42 -33.16
CA GLN A 466 4.49 -16.99 -33.24
C GLN A 466 5.19 -16.33 -34.44
N PRO A 467 4.68 -15.21 -34.96
CA PRO A 467 5.41 -14.38 -35.90
C PRO A 467 6.75 -13.90 -35.32
N ASP A 468 7.70 -13.61 -36.20
CA ASP A 468 9.00 -13.08 -35.79
C ASP A 468 8.83 -11.72 -35.09
N HIS A 469 9.66 -11.45 -34.08
CA HIS A 469 9.64 -10.23 -33.26
C HIS A 469 8.26 -9.81 -32.74
N SER A 470 7.41 -10.77 -32.35
CA SER A 470 6.04 -10.50 -31.90
C SER A 470 5.80 -10.77 -30.41
N VAL A 471 6.66 -11.54 -29.75
CA VAL A 471 6.42 -12.00 -28.37
C VAL A 471 7.13 -11.11 -27.37
N THR A 472 6.43 -10.69 -26.33
CA THR A 472 7.00 -10.06 -25.13
C THR A 472 7.03 -11.09 -24.01
N ILE A 473 8.17 -11.21 -23.33
CA ILE A 473 8.27 -12.03 -22.12
C ILE A 473 8.28 -11.08 -20.94
N ALA A 474 7.36 -11.28 -19.98
CA ALA A 474 7.38 -10.62 -18.69
C ALA A 474 7.91 -11.62 -17.67
N SER A 475 9.12 -11.40 -17.19
CA SER A 475 9.77 -12.19 -16.15
C SER A 475 9.65 -11.45 -14.83
N VAL A 476 8.91 -12.04 -13.90
CA VAL A 476 8.67 -11.50 -12.56
C VAL A 476 9.32 -12.32 -11.46
N GLY A 477 9.99 -13.43 -11.80
CA GLY A 477 10.78 -14.22 -10.85
C GLY A 477 12.20 -14.53 -11.35
N PHE A 478 12.66 -15.76 -11.14
CA PHE A 478 14.01 -16.19 -11.48
C PHE A 478 14.23 -16.45 -12.97
N LEU A 479 15.43 -16.12 -13.46
CA LEU A 479 15.79 -16.27 -14.88
C LEU A 479 16.28 -17.66 -15.28
N ASN A 480 16.12 -18.69 -14.43
CA ASN A 480 16.59 -20.07 -14.67
C ASN A 480 15.92 -20.72 -15.90
N ASN A 481 14.60 -20.54 -16.09
CA ASN A 481 13.89 -21.01 -17.28
C ASN A 481 14.42 -20.33 -18.56
N LEU A 482 14.65 -19.02 -18.49
CA LEU A 482 15.17 -18.23 -19.61
C LEU A 482 16.64 -18.56 -19.92
N TYR A 483 17.43 -18.91 -18.91
CA TYR A 483 18.79 -19.40 -19.07
C TYR A 483 18.83 -20.70 -19.88
N GLU A 484 17.98 -21.67 -19.54
CA GLU A 484 17.87 -22.93 -20.27
C GLU A 484 17.40 -22.71 -21.71
N LEU A 485 16.39 -21.86 -21.90
CA LEU A 485 15.90 -21.48 -23.22
C LEU A 485 17.00 -20.85 -24.07
N LEU A 486 17.73 -19.88 -23.52
CA LEU A 486 18.77 -19.16 -24.25
C LEU A 486 19.95 -20.06 -24.60
N LYS A 487 20.32 -20.99 -23.73
CA LYS A 487 21.36 -22.00 -23.99
C LYS A 487 20.95 -22.98 -25.09
N ALA A 488 19.71 -23.47 -25.05
CA ALA A 488 19.25 -24.52 -25.94
C ALA A 488 18.76 -24.01 -27.31
N LYS A 489 18.17 -22.80 -27.35
CA LYS A 489 17.46 -22.25 -28.52
C LYS A 489 17.73 -20.75 -28.75
N PRO A 490 18.99 -20.29 -28.76
CA PRO A 490 19.30 -18.85 -28.88
C PRO A 490 18.75 -18.20 -30.15
N ASP A 491 18.73 -18.93 -31.27
CA ASP A 491 18.21 -18.42 -32.55
C ASP A 491 16.68 -18.26 -32.53
N LEU A 492 15.98 -19.14 -31.81
CA LEU A 492 14.53 -19.01 -31.65
C LEU A 492 14.18 -17.77 -30.83
N VAL A 493 14.91 -17.53 -29.73
CA VAL A 493 14.76 -16.32 -28.91
C VAL A 493 15.01 -15.07 -29.76
N ARG A 494 16.15 -15.01 -30.46
CA ARG A 494 16.51 -13.87 -31.34
C ARG A 494 15.43 -13.60 -32.38
N LYS A 495 14.85 -14.65 -32.96
CA LYS A 495 13.87 -14.56 -34.04
C LYS A 495 12.48 -14.14 -33.54
N LYS A 496 12.05 -14.63 -32.37
CA LYS A 496 10.64 -14.53 -31.93
C LYS A 496 10.39 -13.47 -30.89
N VAL A 497 11.34 -13.25 -29.98
CA VAL A 497 11.15 -12.36 -28.84
C VAL A 497 11.44 -10.92 -29.26
N LYS A 498 10.42 -10.07 -29.11
CA LYS A 498 10.49 -8.63 -29.33
C LYS A 498 11.26 -7.94 -28.20
N GLU A 499 10.92 -8.24 -26.96
CA GLU A 499 11.52 -7.67 -25.76
C GLU A 499 11.32 -8.59 -24.56
N LEU A 500 12.20 -8.45 -23.57
CA LEU A 500 12.11 -9.10 -22.26
C LEU A 500 11.95 -8.00 -21.19
N VAL A 501 10.90 -8.08 -20.39
CA VAL A 501 10.70 -7.20 -19.23
C VAL A 501 11.04 -7.99 -17.98
N ILE A 502 11.87 -7.44 -17.11
CA ILE A 502 12.34 -8.11 -15.88
C ILE A 502 11.92 -7.27 -14.68
N MET A 503 11.13 -7.84 -13.77
CA MET A 503 11.07 -7.33 -12.40
C MET A 503 12.40 -7.70 -11.73
N GLY A 504 13.19 -6.69 -11.37
CA GLY A 504 14.45 -6.90 -10.67
C GLY A 504 15.43 -5.76 -10.90
N SER A 505 16.54 -5.79 -10.16
CA SER A 505 17.45 -4.66 -10.19
C SER A 505 18.16 -4.52 -11.53
N ARG A 506 18.15 -3.30 -12.09
CA ARG A 506 18.89 -2.96 -13.31
C ARG A 506 20.39 -3.04 -13.12
N TYR A 507 20.86 -2.90 -11.87
CA TYR A 507 22.26 -3.04 -11.57
C TYR A 507 22.66 -4.53 -11.49
N GLY A 508 21.73 -5.48 -11.38
CA GLY A 508 22.10 -6.87 -11.13
C GLY A 508 22.41 -7.09 -9.66
N GLY A 509 22.03 -8.26 -9.18
CA GLY A 509 21.77 -8.49 -7.77
C GLY A 509 20.28 -8.33 -7.42
N GLY A 510 19.95 -8.54 -6.15
CA GLY A 510 18.58 -8.44 -5.65
C GLY A 510 17.85 -9.79 -5.64
N PHE A 511 16.66 -9.79 -5.03
CA PHE A 511 15.91 -11.01 -4.68
C PHE A 511 15.74 -11.95 -5.88
N ASN A 512 15.05 -11.53 -6.95
CA ASN A 512 14.80 -12.35 -8.15
C ASN A 512 16.05 -12.73 -8.96
N LEU A 513 17.14 -11.96 -8.84
CA LEU A 513 18.33 -12.20 -9.67
C LEU A 513 19.38 -13.07 -8.99
N GLU A 514 19.34 -13.26 -7.67
CA GLU A 514 20.37 -13.99 -6.92
C GLU A 514 19.86 -15.16 -6.07
N ARG A 515 18.57 -15.19 -5.72
CA ARG A 515 17.98 -16.24 -4.87
C ARG A 515 18.23 -17.64 -5.45
N HIS A 516 18.28 -18.65 -4.57
CA HIS A 516 18.55 -20.04 -4.92
C HIS A 516 19.89 -20.27 -5.64
N GLY A 517 20.84 -19.35 -5.48
CA GLY A 517 22.14 -19.40 -6.17
C GLY A 517 22.06 -19.18 -7.69
N THR A 518 20.99 -18.54 -8.18
CA THR A 518 20.72 -18.36 -9.61
C THR A 518 21.48 -17.19 -10.26
N LYS A 519 22.28 -16.44 -9.48
CA LYS A 519 23.04 -15.27 -9.95
C LYS A 519 23.75 -15.46 -11.29
N TYR A 520 24.48 -16.56 -11.45
CA TYR A 520 25.24 -16.81 -12.68
C TYR A 520 24.32 -17.03 -13.90
N MET A 521 23.14 -17.61 -13.70
CA MET A 521 22.13 -17.78 -14.74
C MET A 521 21.56 -16.43 -15.14
N SER A 522 21.21 -15.60 -14.14
CA SER A 522 20.69 -14.25 -14.35
C SER A 522 21.67 -13.37 -15.11
N GLU A 523 22.94 -13.34 -14.70
CA GLU A 523 23.98 -12.61 -15.40
C GLU A 523 24.21 -13.15 -16.83
N TYR A 524 24.11 -14.47 -17.03
CA TYR A 524 24.20 -15.05 -18.36
C TYR A 524 23.06 -14.59 -19.26
N VAL A 525 21.82 -14.63 -18.78
CA VAL A 525 20.64 -14.13 -19.52
C VAL A 525 20.82 -12.66 -19.85
N ILE A 526 21.06 -11.80 -18.85
CA ILE A 526 21.18 -10.35 -19.06
C ILE A 526 22.31 -10.00 -20.05
N ARG A 527 23.43 -10.72 -20.03
CA ARG A 527 24.55 -10.46 -20.94
C ARG A 527 24.36 -11.03 -22.35
N ASN A 528 23.57 -12.08 -22.53
CA ASN A 528 23.49 -12.79 -23.81
C ASN A 528 22.10 -12.71 -24.46
N TRP A 529 21.11 -12.09 -23.82
CA TRP A 529 19.78 -11.95 -24.38
C TRP A 529 19.80 -11.07 -25.64
N PRO A 530 19.26 -11.55 -26.77
CA PRO A 530 19.47 -10.92 -28.07
C PRO A 530 18.58 -9.70 -28.33
N SER A 531 17.41 -9.61 -27.70
CA SER A 531 16.48 -8.48 -27.85
C SER A 531 16.63 -7.48 -26.69
N PRO A 532 15.99 -6.29 -26.78
CA PRO A 532 15.98 -5.35 -25.67
C PRO A 532 15.46 -5.98 -24.38
N ILE A 533 16.10 -5.64 -23.27
CA ILE A 533 15.63 -5.89 -21.91
C ILE A 533 15.18 -4.57 -21.30
N VAL A 534 14.03 -4.58 -20.63
CA VAL A 534 13.54 -3.48 -19.81
C VAL A 534 13.44 -3.94 -18.36
N PHE A 535 14.16 -3.28 -17.46
CA PHE A 535 14.09 -3.53 -16.02
C PHE A 535 12.98 -2.69 -15.37
N SER A 536 12.24 -3.33 -14.46
CA SER A 536 11.29 -2.69 -13.55
C SER A 536 11.81 -2.81 -12.12
N GLU A 537 12.06 -1.67 -11.47
CA GLU A 537 12.42 -1.55 -10.05
C GLU A 537 11.31 -0.80 -9.26
N LEU A 538 10.11 -0.71 -9.83
CA LEU A 538 8.95 -0.03 -9.26
C LEU A 538 8.07 -1.03 -8.50
N GLY A 539 7.07 -0.54 -7.76
CA GLY A 539 6.07 -1.36 -7.06
C GLY A 539 5.93 -1.01 -5.58
N THR A 540 7.02 -0.55 -4.96
CA THR A 540 7.00 -0.04 -3.58
C THR A 540 6.04 1.14 -3.45
N GLY A 541 5.21 1.11 -2.40
CA GLY A 541 4.13 2.06 -2.14
C GLY A 541 2.89 1.89 -3.04
N MET A 542 2.92 1.03 -4.05
CA MET A 542 1.73 0.67 -4.84
C MET A 542 1.01 -0.48 -4.12
N LEU A 543 0.15 -0.15 -3.17
CA LEU A 543 -0.47 -1.13 -2.27
C LEU A 543 -1.81 -1.63 -2.85
N THR A 544 -1.93 -2.93 -3.13
CA THR A 544 -3.11 -3.58 -3.73
C THR A 544 -3.49 -4.88 -3.03
N GLY A 545 -4.73 -5.34 -3.19
CA GLY A 545 -5.17 -6.67 -2.77
C GLY A 545 -6.23 -6.66 -1.67
N GLU A 546 -6.37 -5.54 -0.94
CA GLU A 546 -7.42 -5.39 0.08
C GLU A 546 -8.83 -5.51 -0.53
N GLY A 547 -9.02 -5.03 -1.76
CA GLY A 547 -10.28 -5.11 -2.49
C GLY A 547 -10.76 -6.55 -2.74
N LEU A 548 -9.85 -7.54 -2.75
CA LEU A 548 -10.20 -8.96 -2.93
C LEU A 548 -11.06 -9.51 -1.79
N ARG A 549 -11.09 -8.85 -0.63
CA ARG A 549 -12.04 -9.16 0.45
C ARG A 549 -13.48 -9.27 -0.04
N ASN A 550 -13.85 -8.43 -1.02
CA ASN A 550 -15.19 -8.33 -1.58
C ASN A 550 -15.40 -9.20 -2.83
N ALA A 551 -14.36 -9.89 -3.33
CA ALA A 551 -14.49 -10.81 -4.44
C ALA A 551 -15.25 -12.09 -4.02
N PRO A 552 -15.86 -12.83 -4.97
CA PRO A 552 -16.51 -14.12 -4.69
C PRO A 552 -15.55 -15.12 -4.04
N LYS A 553 -16.06 -16.03 -3.21
CA LYS A 553 -15.24 -17.04 -2.53
C LYS A 553 -14.62 -18.05 -3.50
N GLU A 554 -15.24 -18.21 -4.67
CA GLU A 554 -14.81 -19.06 -5.77
C GLU A 554 -13.62 -18.47 -6.53
N ASN A 555 -13.23 -17.23 -6.25
CA ASN A 555 -12.07 -16.59 -6.87
C ASN A 555 -10.75 -17.12 -6.24
N PRO A 556 -9.90 -17.85 -6.97
CA PRO A 556 -8.63 -18.37 -6.45
C PRO A 556 -7.63 -17.25 -6.09
N VAL A 557 -7.68 -16.10 -6.74
CA VAL A 557 -6.83 -14.94 -6.41
C VAL A 557 -7.18 -14.39 -5.03
N ARG A 558 -8.47 -14.37 -4.68
CA ARG A 558 -8.93 -14.02 -3.34
C ARG A 558 -8.40 -15.00 -2.30
N GLU A 559 -8.46 -16.30 -2.59
CA GLU A 559 -7.94 -17.32 -1.66
C GLU A 559 -6.44 -17.18 -1.44
N ALA A 560 -5.67 -16.90 -2.51
CA ALA A 560 -4.24 -16.69 -2.41
C ALA A 560 -3.90 -15.57 -1.42
N TYR A 561 -4.49 -14.38 -1.60
CA TYR A 561 -4.29 -13.24 -0.71
C TYR A 561 -4.77 -13.54 0.71
N TYR A 562 -5.91 -14.22 0.85
CA TYR A 562 -6.45 -14.59 2.16
C TYR A 562 -5.49 -15.52 2.94
N GLN A 563 -4.94 -16.54 2.28
CA GLN A 563 -4.02 -17.49 2.93
C GLN A 563 -2.63 -16.90 3.16
N PHE A 564 -2.15 -16.07 2.23
CA PHE A 564 -0.87 -15.35 2.37
C PHE A 564 -0.88 -14.46 3.62
N PHE A 565 -1.97 -13.74 3.86
CA PHE A 565 -2.15 -12.92 5.06
C PHE A 565 -2.80 -13.68 6.22
N TYR A 566 -2.49 -14.96 6.41
CA TYR A 566 -2.92 -15.74 7.59
C TYR A 566 -4.43 -15.73 7.87
N LYS A 567 -5.27 -15.73 6.82
CA LYS A 567 -6.73 -15.60 6.87
C LYS A 567 -7.24 -14.18 7.18
N HIS A 568 -6.46 -13.18 6.78
CA HIS A 568 -6.84 -11.77 6.76
C HIS A 568 -6.78 -11.21 5.32
N PHE A 569 -7.27 -9.98 5.11
CA PHE A 569 -7.06 -9.28 3.84
C PHE A 569 -6.33 -7.98 4.12
N CYS A 570 -5.19 -7.82 3.46
CA CYS A 570 -4.27 -6.72 3.62
C CYS A 570 -3.81 -6.28 2.23
N SER A 571 -3.16 -5.12 2.17
CA SER A 571 -2.56 -4.66 0.92
C SER A 571 -1.10 -5.10 0.84
N ARG A 572 -0.64 -5.42 -0.38
CA ARG A 572 0.74 -5.76 -0.71
C ARG A 572 1.28 -4.82 -1.77
N HIS A 573 2.59 -4.55 -1.75
CA HIS A 573 3.27 -3.83 -2.83
C HIS A 573 3.10 -4.54 -4.18
N SER A 574 3.09 -3.78 -5.27
CA SER A 574 2.79 -4.30 -6.61
C SER A 574 4.02 -4.34 -7.52
N TRP A 575 5.07 -5.09 -7.17
CA TRP A 575 6.30 -5.13 -7.94
C TRP A 575 6.16 -5.90 -9.27
N ASP A 576 5.49 -7.04 -9.24
CA ASP A 576 5.30 -7.88 -10.41
C ASP A 576 4.24 -7.32 -11.35
N GLN A 577 3.15 -6.81 -10.77
CA GLN A 577 2.05 -6.22 -11.51
C GLN A 577 2.54 -5.02 -12.31
N ILE A 578 3.39 -4.14 -11.76
CA ILE A 578 3.86 -2.98 -12.52
C ILE A 578 4.80 -3.39 -13.67
N ALA A 579 5.60 -4.44 -13.50
CA ALA A 579 6.42 -5.00 -14.58
C ALA A 579 5.56 -5.60 -15.70
N VAL A 580 4.53 -6.39 -15.35
CA VAL A 580 3.56 -6.96 -16.31
C VAL A 580 2.74 -5.86 -16.99
N LEU A 581 2.36 -4.81 -16.27
CA LEU A 581 1.60 -3.69 -16.83
C LEU A 581 2.43 -2.97 -17.89
N TYR A 582 3.72 -2.75 -17.64
CA TYR A 582 4.65 -2.25 -18.64
C TYR A 582 4.82 -3.26 -19.80
N ALA A 583 4.96 -4.55 -19.51
CA ALA A 583 5.07 -5.58 -20.53
C ALA A 583 3.86 -5.61 -21.49
N VAL A 584 2.67 -5.21 -21.06
CA VAL A 584 1.49 -5.07 -21.92
C VAL A 584 1.40 -3.68 -22.56
N ARG A 585 1.48 -2.61 -21.76
CA ARG A 585 1.17 -1.24 -22.22
C ARG A 585 2.38 -0.48 -22.79
N GLY A 586 3.60 -0.89 -22.48
CA GLY A 586 4.84 -0.22 -22.88
C GLY A 586 4.89 1.24 -22.47
N ILE A 587 5.74 2.04 -23.14
CA ILE A 587 5.73 3.49 -23.00
C ILE A 587 4.35 4.01 -23.38
N SER A 588 3.72 4.73 -22.46
CA SER A 588 2.31 5.08 -22.52
C SER A 588 2.02 6.29 -21.61
N ASP A 589 0.75 6.61 -21.41
CA ASP A 589 0.24 7.51 -20.38
C ASP A 589 0.67 7.15 -18.95
N TYR A 590 1.06 5.90 -18.71
CA TYR A 590 1.51 5.39 -17.40
C TYR A 590 3.02 5.48 -17.19
N PHE A 591 3.82 5.38 -18.25
CA PHE A 591 5.26 5.22 -18.18
C PHE A 591 6.01 6.23 -19.06
N SER A 592 7.10 6.81 -18.53
CA SER A 592 7.98 7.74 -19.25
C SER A 592 8.90 7.01 -20.22
N GLU A 593 9.75 7.76 -20.93
CA GLU A 593 10.79 7.24 -21.81
C GLU A 593 11.69 6.16 -21.18
N LEU A 594 12.27 5.33 -22.06
CA LEU A 594 13.27 4.33 -21.70
C LEU A 594 14.63 5.00 -21.50
N ILE A 595 15.30 4.61 -20.42
CA ILE A 595 16.60 5.14 -20.02
C ILE A 595 17.61 4.00 -20.02
N ASP A 596 18.78 4.22 -20.64
CA ASP A 596 19.84 3.22 -20.72
C ASP A 596 20.43 2.83 -19.36
N VAL A 597 20.81 1.56 -19.25
CA VAL A 597 21.49 1.00 -18.09
C VAL A 597 22.97 0.84 -18.39
N GLU A 598 23.81 1.69 -17.77
CA GLU A 598 25.24 1.76 -18.05
C GLU A 598 26.05 0.53 -17.58
N ARG A 599 25.56 -0.23 -16.59
CA ARG A 599 26.34 -1.31 -15.92
C ARG A 599 26.69 -2.50 -16.81
N TRP A 600 25.94 -2.76 -17.87
CA TRP A 600 26.10 -3.98 -18.67
C TRP A 600 26.99 -3.82 -19.90
N GLY A 601 27.48 -2.60 -20.19
CA GLY A 601 28.35 -2.32 -21.35
C GLY A 601 27.67 -2.62 -22.69
N MET A 602 26.34 -2.57 -22.73
CA MET A 602 25.55 -2.86 -23.94
C MET A 602 25.36 -1.61 -24.80
N PRO A 603 25.11 -1.76 -26.11
CA PRO A 603 24.69 -0.65 -26.95
C PRO A 603 23.42 0.03 -26.39
N PRO A 604 23.26 1.35 -26.61
CA PRO A 604 22.04 2.07 -26.26
C PRO A 604 20.76 1.37 -26.75
N GLY A 605 19.73 1.37 -25.92
CA GLY A 605 18.43 0.75 -26.16
C GLY A 605 18.38 -0.75 -25.87
N GLN A 606 19.50 -1.42 -25.58
CA GLN A 606 19.48 -2.87 -25.31
C GLN A 606 19.14 -3.21 -23.87
N ARG A 607 19.58 -2.42 -22.88
CA ARG A 607 19.28 -2.62 -21.47
C ARG A 607 18.77 -1.29 -20.95
N THR A 608 17.49 -1.24 -20.63
CA THR A 608 16.83 0.01 -20.27
C THR A 608 15.98 -0.17 -19.02
N TYR A 609 15.51 0.93 -18.44
CA TYR A 609 14.47 0.95 -17.43
C TYR A 609 13.52 2.13 -17.71
N PHE A 610 12.35 2.12 -17.08
CA PHE A 610 11.33 3.16 -17.22
C PHE A 610 11.01 3.83 -15.88
N ARG A 611 10.29 4.95 -15.91
CA ARG A 611 9.71 5.58 -14.72
C ARG A 611 8.19 5.65 -14.84
N ALA A 612 7.49 5.57 -13.72
CA ALA A 612 6.06 5.86 -13.68
C ALA A 612 5.81 7.37 -13.85
N LYS A 613 4.77 7.72 -14.60
CA LYS A 613 4.24 9.09 -14.71
C LYS A 613 3.22 9.39 -13.61
N LEU A 614 2.58 8.36 -13.07
CA LEU A 614 1.53 8.48 -12.04
C LEU A 614 2.09 8.26 -10.63
N SER A 615 1.34 8.73 -9.63
CA SER A 615 1.66 8.46 -8.22
C SER A 615 1.49 6.97 -7.90
N PRO A 616 2.18 6.43 -6.86
CA PRO A 616 2.00 5.04 -6.44
C PRO A 616 0.55 4.66 -6.17
N GLU A 617 -0.24 5.55 -5.53
CA GLU A 617 -1.65 5.31 -5.23
C GLU A 617 -2.51 5.26 -6.49
N SER A 618 -2.19 6.09 -7.48
CA SER A 618 -2.88 6.08 -8.77
C SER A 618 -2.58 4.79 -9.54
N CYS A 619 -1.32 4.35 -9.56
CA CYS A 619 -0.94 3.06 -10.13
C CYS A 619 -1.62 1.89 -9.41
N ALA A 620 -1.61 1.88 -8.08
CA ALA A 620 -2.25 0.85 -7.26
C ALA A 620 -3.73 0.69 -7.60
N LYS A 621 -4.47 1.80 -7.72
CA LYS A 621 -5.88 1.77 -8.10
C LYS A 621 -6.11 1.09 -9.46
N ILE A 622 -5.29 1.42 -10.46
CA ILE A 622 -5.41 0.82 -11.80
C ILE A 622 -5.11 -0.68 -11.75
N ILE A 623 -4.06 -1.07 -11.03
CA ILE A 623 -3.67 -2.47 -10.85
C ILE A 623 -4.79 -3.24 -10.14
N GLU A 624 -5.33 -2.70 -9.04
CA GLU A 624 -6.41 -3.32 -8.29
C GLU A 624 -7.70 -3.45 -9.11
N ASP A 625 -8.09 -2.40 -9.85
CA ASP A 625 -9.24 -2.43 -10.75
C ASP A 625 -9.10 -3.52 -11.84
N LEU A 626 -7.87 -3.76 -12.33
CA LEU A 626 -7.57 -4.83 -13.29
C LEU A 626 -7.57 -6.22 -12.63
N MET A 627 -7.01 -6.36 -11.43
CA MET A 627 -7.01 -7.61 -10.65
C MET A 627 -8.42 -8.06 -10.29
N LEU A 628 -9.31 -7.11 -9.96
CA LEU A 628 -10.69 -7.38 -9.55
C LEU A 628 -11.63 -7.64 -10.72
N LYS A 629 -11.15 -7.59 -11.97
CA LYS A 629 -12.02 -7.89 -13.12
C LYS A 629 -12.57 -9.31 -13.01
N PRO A 630 -13.88 -9.50 -13.19
CA PRO A 630 -14.45 -10.83 -13.21
C PRO A 630 -13.98 -11.61 -14.44
N PRO A 631 -14.18 -12.94 -14.45
CA PRO A 631 -14.06 -13.73 -15.67
C PRO A 631 -14.89 -13.12 -16.81
N ALA A 632 -14.41 -13.23 -18.05
CA ALA A 632 -15.16 -12.71 -19.19
C ALA A 632 -16.53 -13.41 -19.28
N SER A 633 -17.62 -12.65 -19.27
CA SER A 633 -18.98 -13.21 -19.30
C SER A 633 -19.22 -13.95 -20.62
N GLY A 634 -19.43 -15.28 -20.56
CA GLY A 634 -19.98 -16.07 -21.67
C GLY A 634 -19.05 -17.02 -22.41
N LYS A 635 -18.14 -17.71 -21.73
CA LYS A 635 -17.55 -18.97 -22.23
C LYS A 635 -17.54 -20.03 -21.15
#